data_AF-A0A069DMN7-F1
#
_entry.id   AF-A0A069DMN7-F1
#
_cell.length_a   1.000
_cell.length_b   1.000
_cell.length_c   1.000
_cell.angle_alpha   90.00
_cell.angle_beta   90.00
_cell.angle_gamma   90.00
#
_symmetry.space_group_name_H-M   'P 1'
#
loop_
_entity.id
_entity.type
_entity.pdbx_description
1 polymer ?
#
loop_
_entity_poly.entity_id
_entity_poly.type
_entity_poly.pdbx_seq_one_letter_code
_entity_poly.pdbx_strand_id
1 'polypeptide(L)'
;MVAQQQVQINEQPEITMETMSGTLTGSQSRYDPLVHPDIELSSTDIPKFTKGDKIISNLFKKIDKDELITAPLQAQPETMQFFNKVFENIVETNDVGQLDGQKWETWNGETKNEVTIERDYKGLEISDKYMAPMDVYVGGPATCFGAALQANSGENAKNILYAHDGCRGTSNWKGSASYHHVHDAIPVYYWPNNHGLYSAYITAKHHFQKKFNLEGYKEELATIPQWCKIRWNLGNTLFTKDAWKNIKLFAKNQKEALGDVGLFIEGTQWRKDEDTTAYTTIRHSGMSEKIVEQLKGLEKPVLITNDDRAKCTYVQLGSKQGLAWINSTLKRLDRVGGDAVEFFKNSKDEIESRGYPSDFVVQQLEFPQHGYFPPYAPNALENLVKTKGGNVRDDMRLEKLFVMPSNQEYDDVTVNKAQFRNLTTGQAEIVPVKSISMSLGPSMKSLSVDGKNLLNHTMYASGASTVFMVKVDESIVDQSQMLKFRDNIDMKNNHIVRLGERVVKDADSGKSYRIFVLQVTGGGHFPARHAHAEAAINTFKACTCQLFKLDGKDATEGIEYEVVQVRSCARSVGSQNVFRLNLPATNAAMLYGIGGIGITTMAPNALLMRAALTERAKLGNPQLEYKPEEYKNNLSQGQFAQIPYWNKENPFSGRNYARWVDHVNQPKQVAPILYPSAPKLPQFAYAKQYSMVSQMARLFNKTKPYMKLLRKCLSWSCL
;
A
#
# COMPACT_ATOMS: atom_id res chain seq x y z
N MET A 1 10.89 -21.85 63.51
CA MET A 1 9.53 -22.42 63.47
C MET A 1 8.56 -21.31 63.07
N VAL A 2 8.30 -21.17 61.77
CA VAL A 2 7.17 -20.40 61.23
C VAL A 2 6.72 -21.20 60.00
N ALA A 3 5.44 -21.56 59.99
CA ALA A 3 4.84 -22.58 59.17
C ALA A 3 4.74 -22.20 57.68
N GLN A 4 4.92 -23.20 56.81
CA GLN A 4 4.62 -23.15 55.38
C GLN A 4 3.11 -23.04 55.19
N GLN A 5 2.66 -22.04 54.44
CA GLN A 5 1.29 -21.96 53.94
C GLN A 5 1.27 -22.48 52.51
N GLN A 6 0.68 -23.66 52.32
CA GLN A 6 0.35 -24.22 51.01
C GLN A 6 -0.69 -23.34 50.33
N VAL A 7 -0.39 -22.87 49.12
CA VAL A 7 -1.36 -22.24 48.22
C VAL A 7 -2.12 -23.37 47.52
N GLN A 8 -3.42 -23.47 47.79
CA GLN A 8 -4.34 -24.33 47.03
C GLN A 8 -4.38 -23.85 45.58
N ILE A 9 -3.99 -24.73 44.65
CA ILE A 9 -4.27 -24.60 43.23
C ILE A 9 -5.73 -25.00 43.06
N ASN A 10 -6.61 -24.02 42.86
CA ASN A 10 -7.98 -24.30 42.41
C ASN A 10 -7.91 -24.80 40.97
N GLU A 11 -8.37 -26.04 40.78
CA GLU A 11 -8.68 -26.63 39.48
C GLU A 11 -9.62 -25.69 38.72
N GLN A 12 -9.19 -25.23 37.54
CA GLN A 12 -10.07 -24.55 36.60
C GLN A 12 -11.08 -25.57 36.05
N PRO A 13 -12.37 -25.21 35.91
CA PRO A 13 -13.34 -26.10 35.30
C PRO A 13 -13.01 -26.28 33.82
N GLU A 14 -13.09 -27.51 33.33
CA GLU A 14 -13.13 -27.83 31.91
C GLU A 14 -14.23 -26.99 31.24
N ILE A 15 -13.81 -26.01 30.42
CA ILE A 15 -14.72 -25.27 29.55
C ILE A 15 -14.89 -26.12 28.29
N THR A 16 -15.99 -26.87 28.23
CA THR A 16 -16.50 -27.49 27.01
C THR A 16 -16.77 -26.40 25.96
N MET A 17 -16.23 -26.59 24.76
CA MET A 17 -16.47 -25.75 23.57
C MET A 17 -17.93 -25.84 23.11
N GLU A 18 -18.83 -25.10 23.76
CA GLU A 18 -20.13 -24.76 23.18
C GLU A 18 -20.43 -23.27 23.36
N THR A 19 -20.70 -22.64 22.21
CA THR A 19 -21.45 -21.39 22.02
C THR A 19 -20.92 -20.10 22.67
N MET A 20 -19.81 -19.58 22.12
CA MET A 20 -19.63 -18.12 21.99
C MET A 20 -20.22 -17.61 20.67
N SER A 21 -21.55 -17.58 20.55
CA SER A 21 -22.23 -16.77 19.53
C SER A 21 -22.39 -15.35 20.07
N GLY A 22 -21.30 -14.58 20.02
CA GLY A 22 -21.38 -13.12 20.13
C GLY A 22 -22.15 -12.58 18.93
N THR A 23 -23.13 -11.71 19.21
CA THR A 23 -24.01 -11.04 18.25
C THR A 23 -23.27 -10.45 17.06
N LEU A 24 -23.23 -11.19 15.96
CA LEU A 24 -22.83 -10.75 14.62
C LEU A 24 -23.92 -9.82 14.06
N THR A 25 -23.64 -8.53 14.05
CA THR A 25 -24.50 -7.54 13.42
C THR A 25 -24.44 -7.71 11.89
N GLY A 26 -25.56 -8.13 11.29
CA GLY A 26 -25.78 -8.09 9.83
C GLY A 26 -25.88 -9.46 9.18
N SER A 27 -27.12 -9.96 9.04
CA SER A 27 -27.48 -11.23 8.43
C SER A 27 -27.20 -11.32 6.91
N GLN A 28 -25.91 -11.45 6.53
CA GLN A 28 -25.47 -11.97 5.23
C GLN A 28 -24.53 -13.19 5.37
N SER A 29 -24.52 -13.86 6.54
CA SER A 29 -23.72 -15.06 6.74
C SER A 29 -24.35 -16.27 6.04
N ARG A 30 -23.81 -16.68 4.88
CA ARG A 30 -23.65 -18.10 4.45
C ARG A 30 -22.96 -18.28 3.09
N TYR A 31 -22.81 -17.24 2.27
CA TYR A 31 -22.17 -17.36 0.96
C TYR A 31 -20.79 -16.68 0.96
N ASP A 32 -19.75 -17.49 0.78
CA ASP A 32 -18.40 -16.99 0.49
C ASP A 32 -18.43 -16.32 -0.89
N PRO A 33 -18.20 -14.99 -0.99
CA PRO A 33 -18.39 -14.24 -2.23
C PRO A 33 -17.33 -14.55 -3.30
N LEU A 34 -16.30 -15.33 -2.95
CA LEU A 34 -15.26 -15.82 -3.86
C LEU A 34 -15.62 -17.18 -4.46
N VAL A 35 -16.66 -17.86 -3.97
CA VAL A 35 -17.20 -19.07 -4.60
C VAL A 35 -18.12 -18.63 -5.74
N HIS A 36 -17.81 -19.09 -6.94
CA HIS A 36 -18.62 -18.86 -8.13
C HIS A 36 -19.56 -20.04 -8.40
N PRO A 37 -20.68 -19.82 -9.10
CA PRO A 37 -21.56 -20.90 -9.54
C PRO A 37 -20.81 -21.96 -10.35
N ASP A 38 -21.19 -23.22 -10.15
CA ASP A 38 -20.68 -24.38 -10.89
C ASP A 38 -20.83 -24.17 -12.41
N ILE A 39 -19.91 -24.75 -13.17
CA ILE A 39 -19.96 -24.77 -14.63
C ILE A 39 -19.72 -26.19 -15.14
N GLU A 40 -20.38 -26.55 -16.23
CA GLU A 40 -20.18 -27.81 -16.94
C GLU A 40 -19.44 -27.54 -18.26
N LEU A 41 -18.40 -28.32 -18.53
CA LEU A 41 -17.52 -28.20 -19.70
C LEU A 41 -17.27 -29.58 -20.31
N SER A 42 -17.03 -29.65 -21.61
CA SER A 42 -16.55 -30.90 -22.24
C SER A 42 -15.11 -31.20 -21.80
N SER A 43 -14.71 -32.47 -21.85
CA SER A 43 -13.34 -32.90 -21.57
C SER A 43 -12.30 -32.17 -22.43
N THR A 44 -12.64 -31.82 -23.67
CA THR A 44 -11.76 -31.08 -24.59
C THR A 44 -11.48 -29.66 -24.13
N ASP A 45 -12.40 -29.07 -23.36
CA ASP A 45 -12.30 -27.71 -22.84
C ASP A 45 -11.57 -27.66 -21.49
N ILE A 46 -11.27 -28.82 -20.87
CA ILE A 46 -10.58 -28.92 -19.59
C ILE A 46 -9.12 -29.34 -19.85
N PRO A 47 -8.17 -28.39 -19.91
CA PRO A 47 -6.80 -28.73 -20.21
C PRO A 47 -6.14 -29.52 -19.07
N LYS A 48 -5.20 -30.40 -19.44
CA LYS A 48 -4.21 -30.91 -18.49
C LYS A 48 -3.24 -29.80 -18.15
N PHE A 49 -3.00 -29.57 -16.87
CA PHE A 49 -2.09 -28.51 -16.46
C PHE A 49 -0.63 -28.94 -16.60
N THR A 50 0.22 -27.99 -17.00
CA THR A 50 1.63 -28.19 -17.36
C THR A 50 2.59 -27.65 -16.29
N LYS A 51 2.11 -27.47 -15.05
CA LYS A 51 2.95 -27.01 -13.92
C LYS A 51 3.63 -25.65 -14.16
N GLY A 52 3.15 -24.83 -15.09
CA GLY A 52 3.75 -23.55 -15.43
C GLY A 52 4.97 -23.62 -16.34
N ASP A 53 5.25 -24.75 -17.00
CA ASP A 53 6.52 -25.02 -17.69
C ASP A 53 6.97 -23.87 -18.60
N LYS A 54 6.06 -23.29 -19.39
CA LYS A 54 6.35 -22.13 -20.26
C LYS A 54 6.85 -20.92 -19.45
N ILE A 55 6.11 -20.52 -18.43
CA ILE A 55 6.43 -19.32 -17.65
C ILE A 55 7.68 -19.57 -16.80
N ILE A 56 7.77 -20.71 -16.13
CA ILE A 56 8.92 -21.06 -15.29
C ILE A 56 10.20 -21.14 -16.13
N SER A 57 10.15 -21.75 -17.32
CA SER A 57 11.29 -21.78 -18.25
C SER A 57 11.69 -20.37 -18.70
N ASN A 58 10.71 -19.50 -18.99
CA ASN A 58 10.99 -18.11 -19.36
C ASN A 58 11.61 -17.32 -18.21
N LEU A 59 11.18 -17.55 -16.96
CA LEU A 59 11.78 -16.93 -15.79
C LEU A 59 13.24 -17.37 -15.62
N PHE A 60 13.56 -18.66 -15.74
CA PHE A 60 14.95 -19.11 -15.69
C PHE A 60 15.82 -18.54 -16.82
N LYS A 61 15.30 -18.47 -18.06
CA LYS A 61 16.00 -17.79 -19.17
C LYS A 61 16.29 -16.32 -18.87
N LYS A 62 15.39 -15.64 -18.16
CA LYS A 62 15.61 -14.25 -17.71
C LYS A 62 16.66 -14.16 -16.62
N ILE A 63 16.70 -15.12 -15.70
CA ILE A 63 17.76 -15.22 -14.67
C ILE A 63 19.12 -15.37 -15.37
N ASP A 64 19.23 -16.27 -16.36
CA ASP A 64 20.47 -16.51 -17.12
C ASP A 64 21.01 -15.24 -17.79
N LYS A 65 20.10 -14.39 -18.27
CA LYS A 65 20.43 -13.15 -18.99
C LYS A 65 20.48 -11.90 -18.10
N ASP A 66 20.23 -12.03 -16.80
CA ASP A 66 20.06 -10.90 -15.87
C ASP A 66 18.98 -9.90 -16.31
N GLU A 67 17.89 -10.42 -16.88
CA GLU A 67 16.77 -9.63 -17.36
C GLU A 67 15.64 -9.49 -16.32
N LEU A 68 15.02 -8.31 -16.28
CA LEU A 68 13.82 -8.07 -15.49
C LEU A 68 12.55 -8.57 -16.22
N ILE A 69 11.48 -8.74 -15.44
CA ILE A 69 10.11 -8.95 -15.94
C ILE A 69 9.57 -7.58 -16.37
N THR A 70 9.86 -7.21 -17.61
CA THR A 70 9.49 -5.92 -18.22
C THR A 70 8.11 -5.92 -18.86
N ALA A 71 7.47 -7.08 -19.02
CA ALA A 71 6.10 -7.26 -19.48
C ALA A 71 5.47 -8.50 -18.80
N PRO A 72 4.12 -8.60 -18.74
CA PRO A 72 3.45 -9.80 -18.22
C PRO A 72 3.83 -11.05 -19.01
N LEU A 73 4.21 -12.12 -18.30
CA LEU A 73 4.35 -13.45 -18.86
C LEU A 73 3.02 -14.17 -18.72
N GLN A 74 2.54 -14.80 -19.79
CA GLN A 74 1.25 -15.48 -19.84
C GLN A 74 1.41 -16.98 -20.16
N ALA A 75 0.42 -17.77 -19.73
CA ALA A 75 0.34 -19.20 -20.00
C ALA A 75 0.19 -19.52 -21.49
N GLN A 76 -0.02 -20.80 -21.81
CA GLN A 76 -0.37 -21.19 -23.18
C GLN A 76 -1.80 -20.74 -23.54
N PRO A 77 -2.10 -20.49 -24.83
CA PRO A 77 -3.42 -20.01 -25.27
C PRO A 77 -4.59 -20.84 -24.74
N GLU A 78 -4.48 -22.16 -24.76
CA GLU A 78 -5.50 -23.11 -24.26
C GLU A 78 -5.78 -22.94 -22.76
N THR A 79 -4.74 -22.69 -21.96
CA THR A 79 -4.91 -22.39 -20.52
C THR A 79 -5.59 -21.06 -20.32
N MET A 80 -5.21 -20.03 -21.10
CA MET A 80 -5.83 -18.71 -21.01
C MET A 80 -7.31 -18.75 -21.42
N GLN A 81 -7.65 -19.52 -22.46
CA GLN A 81 -9.03 -19.75 -22.87
C GLN A 81 -9.85 -20.43 -21.77
N PHE A 82 -9.32 -21.50 -21.17
CA PHE A 82 -9.95 -22.16 -20.02
C PHE A 82 -10.13 -21.19 -18.84
N PHE A 83 -9.07 -20.46 -18.45
CA PHE A 83 -9.14 -19.48 -17.37
C PHE A 83 -10.21 -18.41 -17.62
N ASN A 84 -10.29 -17.88 -18.84
CA ASN A 84 -11.28 -16.87 -19.20
C ASN A 84 -12.71 -17.43 -19.14
N LYS A 85 -12.92 -18.67 -19.55
CA LYS A 85 -14.23 -19.34 -19.49
C LYS A 85 -14.67 -19.63 -18.04
N VAL A 86 -13.74 -20.05 -17.19
CA VAL A 86 -14.04 -20.44 -15.80
C VAL A 86 -14.06 -19.23 -14.85
N PHE A 87 -13.32 -18.16 -15.13
CA PHE A 87 -13.19 -17.01 -14.21
C PHE A 87 -13.24 -15.65 -14.92
N GLU A 88 -14.26 -15.45 -15.76
CA GLU A 88 -14.51 -14.17 -16.48
C GLU A 88 -14.43 -12.94 -15.56
N ASN A 89 -15.01 -13.04 -14.36
CA ASN A 89 -15.02 -11.96 -13.38
C ASN A 89 -13.61 -11.62 -12.90
N ILE A 90 -12.71 -12.61 -12.75
CA ILE A 90 -11.32 -12.36 -12.34
C ILE A 90 -10.52 -11.78 -13.50
N VAL A 91 -10.79 -12.20 -14.73
CA VAL A 91 -10.17 -11.61 -15.93
C VAL A 91 -10.48 -10.13 -16.02
N GLU A 92 -11.75 -9.76 -15.88
CA GLU A 92 -12.22 -8.37 -15.88
C GLU A 92 -11.72 -7.61 -14.65
N THR A 93 -11.82 -8.20 -13.45
CA THR A 93 -11.49 -7.50 -12.21
C THR A 93 -10.02 -7.56 -11.84
N ASN A 94 -9.14 -8.34 -12.47
CA ASN A 94 -7.70 -8.37 -12.15
C ASN A 94 -6.77 -8.07 -13.34
N ASP A 95 -7.36 -7.81 -14.51
CA ASP A 95 -6.70 -7.62 -15.82
C ASP A 95 -5.76 -8.80 -16.14
N VAL A 96 -6.16 -10.02 -15.75
CA VAL A 96 -5.37 -11.24 -16.01
C VAL A 96 -5.55 -11.60 -17.48
N GLY A 97 -4.44 -11.68 -18.22
CA GLY A 97 -4.49 -11.92 -19.67
C GLY A 97 -4.80 -10.69 -20.52
N GLN A 98 -5.27 -9.58 -19.93
CA GLN A 98 -5.68 -8.38 -20.67
C GLN A 98 -4.57 -7.33 -20.83
N LEU A 99 -3.51 -7.43 -20.04
CA LEU A 99 -2.33 -6.58 -20.13
C LEU A 99 -1.36 -7.16 -21.16
N ASP A 100 -1.38 -6.64 -22.38
CA ASP A 100 -0.34 -6.92 -23.37
C ASP A 100 0.91 -6.04 -23.16
N GLY A 101 1.97 -6.33 -23.91
CA GLY A 101 3.22 -5.57 -23.87
C GLY A 101 3.04 -4.08 -24.21
N GLN A 102 2.13 -3.73 -25.13
CA GLN A 102 1.91 -2.35 -25.55
C GLN A 102 1.17 -1.52 -24.50
N LYS A 103 0.09 -2.03 -23.90
CA LYS A 103 -0.61 -1.39 -22.77
C LYS A 103 0.32 -1.22 -21.57
N TRP A 104 1.19 -2.22 -21.35
CA TRP A 104 2.21 -2.16 -20.32
C TRP A 104 3.35 -1.17 -20.65
N GLU A 105 3.70 -1.00 -21.93
CA GLU A 105 4.67 -0.01 -22.42
C GLU A 105 4.12 1.42 -22.40
N THR A 106 2.83 1.65 -22.67
CA THR A 106 2.20 2.98 -22.53
C THR A 106 2.32 3.48 -21.09
N TRP A 107 2.27 2.55 -20.14
CA TRP A 107 2.52 2.78 -18.72
C TRP A 107 4.01 3.02 -18.39
N ASN A 108 4.97 2.56 -19.21
CA ASN A 108 6.42 2.56 -18.94
C ASN A 108 7.30 3.49 -19.78
N GLY A 109 7.00 3.71 -21.07
CA GLY A 109 7.95 4.22 -22.05
C GLY A 109 7.61 5.58 -22.66
N GLU A 110 6.33 5.85 -22.95
CA GLU A 110 5.98 6.97 -23.86
C GLU A 110 5.11 8.07 -23.24
N THR A 111 4.28 7.74 -22.26
CA THR A 111 3.46 8.74 -21.56
C THR A 111 4.14 9.05 -20.24
N LYS A 112 4.56 10.30 -20.04
CA LYS A 112 5.48 10.64 -18.95
C LYS A 112 4.92 10.34 -17.54
N ASN A 113 3.64 9.97 -17.40
CA ASN A 113 2.97 9.79 -16.12
C ASN A 113 3.22 11.00 -15.21
N GLU A 114 3.13 12.20 -15.80
CA GLU A 114 3.37 13.49 -15.17
C GLU A 114 2.05 14.22 -15.08
N VAL A 115 1.72 14.71 -13.90
CA VAL A 115 0.66 15.70 -13.71
C VAL A 115 1.32 17.07 -13.60
N THR A 116 0.91 18.03 -14.42
CA THR A 116 1.38 19.42 -14.33
C THR A 116 0.37 20.28 -13.58
N ILE A 117 0.88 21.25 -12.83
CA ILE A 117 0.09 22.32 -12.21
C ILE A 117 0.40 23.61 -12.96
N GLU A 118 -0.63 24.19 -13.57
CA GLU A 118 -0.52 25.35 -14.46
C GLU A 118 -1.51 26.43 -14.02
N ARG A 119 -1.25 27.69 -14.41
CA ARG A 119 -2.22 28.77 -14.20
C ARG A 119 -3.44 28.53 -15.10
N ASP A 120 -4.64 28.83 -14.61
CA ASP A 120 -5.82 28.91 -15.48
C ASP A 120 -5.75 30.21 -16.31
N TYR A 121 -5.48 30.08 -17.61
CA TYR A 121 -5.59 31.18 -18.56
C TYR A 121 -7.01 31.14 -19.17
N LYS A 122 -7.70 32.30 -19.22
CA LYS A 122 -9.06 32.42 -19.77
C LYS A 122 -9.16 31.74 -21.15
N GLY A 123 -10.26 31.02 -21.41
CA GLY A 123 -10.56 30.41 -22.72
C GLY A 123 -10.53 28.88 -22.76
N LEU A 124 -10.29 28.20 -21.65
CA LEU A 124 -10.44 26.74 -21.59
C LEU A 124 -11.93 26.35 -21.61
N GLU A 125 -12.36 25.67 -22.66
CA GLU A 125 -13.70 25.10 -22.79
C GLU A 125 -13.91 24.00 -21.74
N ILE A 126 -14.93 24.17 -20.90
CA ILE A 126 -15.35 23.18 -19.93
C ILE A 126 -16.21 22.15 -20.65
N SER A 127 -16.06 20.87 -20.30
CA SER A 127 -16.94 19.82 -20.81
C SER A 127 -18.40 20.14 -20.51
N ASP A 128 -19.25 20.14 -21.55
CA ASP A 128 -20.70 20.35 -21.41
C ASP A 128 -21.35 19.32 -20.45
N LYS A 129 -20.68 18.19 -20.20
CA LYS A 129 -21.11 17.15 -19.25
C LYS A 129 -21.08 17.62 -17.79
N TYR A 130 -20.27 18.63 -17.46
CA TYR A 130 -20.06 19.07 -16.08
C TYR A 130 -20.26 20.58 -15.96
N MET A 131 -21.53 20.96 -15.77
CA MET A 131 -21.89 22.37 -15.62
C MET A 131 -21.62 22.94 -14.21
N ALA A 132 -21.42 22.09 -13.21
CA ALA A 132 -21.16 22.50 -11.83
C ALA A 132 -19.80 21.98 -11.32
N PRO A 133 -19.11 22.71 -10.42
CA PRO A 133 -17.87 22.23 -9.80
C PRO A 133 -18.02 20.89 -9.09
N MET A 134 -17.11 19.96 -9.36
CA MET A 134 -17.16 18.57 -8.90
C MET A 134 -16.20 18.32 -7.72
N ASP A 135 -16.59 17.44 -6.80
CA ASP A 135 -15.65 16.77 -5.89
C ASP A 135 -15.00 15.60 -6.66
N VAL A 136 -13.74 15.80 -7.06
CA VAL A 136 -13.00 14.91 -7.96
C VAL A 136 -12.10 13.96 -7.17
N TYR A 137 -12.16 12.68 -7.50
CA TYR A 137 -11.37 11.61 -6.91
C TYR A 137 -10.62 10.89 -8.02
N VAL A 138 -9.28 10.83 -7.94
CA VAL A 138 -8.47 10.30 -9.05
C VAL A 138 -7.54 9.16 -8.60
N GLY A 139 -7.67 8.02 -9.27
CA GLY A 139 -6.71 6.93 -9.20
C GLY A 139 -7.10 5.81 -8.24
N GLY A 140 -6.17 5.46 -7.34
CA GLY A 140 -6.16 4.23 -6.57
C GLY A 140 -7.15 4.13 -5.39
N PRO A 141 -6.90 3.21 -4.45
CA PRO A 141 -7.94 2.75 -3.54
C PRO A 141 -8.44 3.81 -2.58
N ALA A 142 -7.56 4.64 -2.05
CA ALA A 142 -7.96 5.69 -1.10
C ALA A 142 -8.94 6.70 -1.74
N THR A 143 -8.77 7.02 -3.02
CA THR A 143 -9.71 7.91 -3.73
C THR A 143 -11.03 7.23 -4.07
N CYS A 144 -11.01 5.93 -4.39
CA CYS A 144 -12.23 5.15 -4.58
C CYS A 144 -13.06 5.05 -3.29
N PHE A 145 -12.41 4.74 -2.16
CA PHE A 145 -13.03 4.79 -0.83
C PHE A 145 -13.57 6.18 -0.51
N GLY A 146 -12.81 7.23 -0.79
CA GLY A 146 -13.26 8.61 -0.56
C GLY A 146 -14.53 8.95 -1.33
N ALA A 147 -14.60 8.58 -2.62
CA ALA A 147 -15.79 8.77 -3.44
C ALA A 147 -16.99 7.99 -2.91
N ALA A 148 -16.79 6.72 -2.55
CA ALA A 148 -17.83 5.85 -1.99
C ALA A 148 -18.35 6.36 -0.64
N LEU A 149 -17.47 6.81 0.25
CA LEU A 149 -17.83 7.40 1.54
C LEU A 149 -18.66 8.67 1.37
N GLN A 150 -18.24 9.58 0.47
CA GLN A 150 -19.02 10.77 0.17
C GLN A 150 -20.39 10.42 -0.43
N ALA A 151 -20.43 9.53 -1.42
CA ALA A 151 -21.68 9.09 -2.05
C ALA A 151 -22.65 8.45 -1.04
N ASN A 152 -22.11 7.77 -0.01
CA ASN A 152 -22.93 7.15 1.03
C ASN A 152 -23.27 8.09 2.21
N SER A 153 -22.74 9.32 2.23
CA SER A 153 -22.95 10.27 3.34
C SER A 153 -24.33 10.96 3.33
N GLY A 154 -25.09 10.84 2.24
CA GLY A 154 -26.37 11.52 2.05
C GLY A 154 -26.26 12.89 1.35
N GLU A 155 -25.06 13.33 1.01
CA GLU A 155 -24.86 14.51 0.16
C GLU A 155 -25.28 14.28 -1.30
N ASN A 156 -25.41 15.36 -2.07
CA ASN A 156 -25.71 15.30 -3.50
C ASN A 156 -24.56 14.63 -4.28
N ALA A 157 -24.69 13.33 -4.49
CA ALA A 157 -23.70 12.54 -5.21
C ALA A 157 -23.51 12.95 -6.67
N LYS A 158 -24.45 13.70 -7.29
CA LYS A 158 -24.33 14.17 -8.68
C LYS A 158 -23.08 15.00 -8.94
N ASN A 159 -22.53 15.62 -7.90
CA ASN A 159 -21.31 16.43 -7.98
C ASN A 159 -20.04 15.62 -7.68
N ILE A 160 -20.12 14.29 -7.58
CA ILE A 160 -18.96 13.41 -7.38
C ILE A 160 -18.48 12.92 -8.74
N LEU A 161 -17.17 13.00 -8.99
CA LEU A 161 -16.49 12.34 -10.10
C LEU A 161 -15.35 11.48 -9.57
N TYR A 162 -15.42 10.17 -9.79
CA TYR A 162 -14.29 9.27 -9.62
C TYR A 162 -13.75 8.86 -10.99
N ALA A 163 -12.44 9.04 -11.20
CA ALA A 163 -11.76 8.77 -12.46
C ALA A 163 -10.48 7.94 -12.26
N HIS A 164 -10.22 6.99 -13.16
CA HIS A 164 -8.97 6.22 -13.16
C HIS A 164 -8.54 5.83 -14.58
N ASP A 165 -7.26 5.48 -14.74
CA ASP A 165 -6.61 5.18 -16.03
C ASP A 165 -6.88 3.77 -16.60
N GLY A 166 -7.63 2.93 -15.88
CA GLY A 166 -8.00 1.58 -16.32
C GLY A 166 -6.92 0.53 -16.04
N CYS A 167 -5.70 0.93 -15.69
CA CYS A 167 -4.57 0.04 -15.44
C CYS A 167 -4.56 -0.50 -13.99
N ARG A 168 -5.71 -0.94 -13.48
CA ARG A 168 -5.83 -1.30 -12.06
C ARG A 168 -4.93 -2.50 -11.71
N GLY A 169 -4.77 -3.43 -12.63
CA GLY A 169 -3.93 -4.64 -12.54
C GLY A 169 -2.45 -4.37 -12.29
N THR A 170 -1.96 -3.18 -12.65
CA THR A 170 -0.54 -2.78 -12.48
C THR A 170 -0.32 -1.94 -11.22
N SER A 171 -1.40 -1.54 -10.55
CA SER A 171 -1.39 -0.72 -9.34
C SER A 171 -1.40 -1.56 -8.05
N ASN A 172 -1.21 -0.90 -6.90
CA ASN A 172 -1.29 -1.55 -5.57
C ASN A 172 -2.62 -2.27 -5.32
N TRP A 173 -3.71 -1.94 -6.02
CA TRP A 173 -5.00 -2.62 -5.87
C TRP A 173 -4.89 -4.14 -6.11
N LYS A 174 -4.40 -4.53 -7.28
CA LYS A 174 -4.50 -5.91 -7.80
C LYS A 174 -3.13 -6.58 -7.95
N GLY A 175 -2.04 -5.80 -7.92
CA GLY A 175 -0.70 -6.31 -8.13
C GLY A 175 0.01 -6.82 -6.88
N SER A 176 -0.28 -6.33 -5.68
CA SER A 176 0.50 -6.74 -4.50
C SER A 176 -0.06 -6.46 -3.12
N ALA A 177 -1.28 -5.94 -2.98
CA ALA A 177 -1.67 -5.36 -1.71
C ALA A 177 -3.11 -5.64 -1.31
N SER A 178 -3.83 -6.55 -1.94
CA SER A 178 -5.23 -6.83 -1.57
C SER A 178 -5.39 -7.42 -0.14
N TYR A 179 -4.33 -7.64 0.62
CA TYR A 179 -4.38 -8.07 2.02
C TYR A 179 -4.69 -6.91 3.00
N HIS A 180 -5.47 -7.21 4.03
CA HIS A 180 -5.69 -6.35 5.20
C HIS A 180 -4.97 -6.95 6.41
N HIS A 181 -3.67 -6.69 6.54
CA HIS A 181 -2.88 -7.14 7.68
C HIS A 181 -2.48 -5.94 8.53
N VAL A 182 -2.98 -5.89 9.75
CA VAL A 182 -2.81 -4.75 10.65
C VAL A 182 -1.40 -4.75 11.27
N HIS A 183 -0.90 -5.93 11.65
CA HIS A 183 0.47 -6.09 12.16
C HIS A 183 1.55 -5.72 11.13
N ASP A 184 1.24 -5.93 9.85
CA ASP A 184 2.13 -5.70 8.71
C ASP A 184 2.04 -4.26 8.19
N ALA A 185 1.25 -3.41 8.86
CA ALA A 185 1.20 -1.99 8.62
C ALA A 185 2.44 -1.25 9.14
N ILE A 186 3.62 -1.87 9.07
CA ILE A 186 4.92 -1.32 9.45
C ILE A 186 5.86 -1.43 8.25
N PRO A 187 6.83 -0.52 8.08
CA PRO A 187 7.63 -0.59 6.87
C PRO A 187 8.57 -1.80 6.88
N VAL A 188 8.71 -2.45 5.72
CA VAL A 188 9.46 -3.71 5.55
C VAL A 188 10.93 -3.65 6.02
N TYR A 189 11.56 -2.47 6.01
CA TYR A 189 12.96 -2.25 6.44
C TYR A 189 13.18 -2.37 7.95
N TYR A 190 12.12 -2.49 8.73
CA TYR A 190 12.16 -2.50 10.19
C TYR A 190 12.35 -3.93 10.73
N TRP A 191 12.22 -4.94 9.86
CA TRP A 191 12.53 -6.32 10.21
C TRP A 191 14.05 -6.52 10.37
N PRO A 192 14.52 -7.31 11.36
CA PRO A 192 15.95 -7.43 11.72
C PRO A 192 16.93 -7.84 10.61
N ASN A 193 16.43 -8.38 9.50
CA ASN A 193 17.23 -8.80 8.35
C ASN A 193 16.79 -8.11 7.04
N ASN A 194 16.19 -6.94 7.15
CA ASN A 194 15.83 -6.08 6.03
C ASN A 194 16.47 -4.68 6.15
N HIS A 195 17.43 -4.50 7.06
CA HIS A 195 18.19 -3.26 7.18
C HIS A 195 19.19 -3.10 6.02
N GLY A 196 19.61 -1.86 5.76
CA GLY A 196 20.30 -1.52 4.52
C GLY A 196 21.67 -2.13 4.34
N LEU A 197 22.43 -2.31 5.42
CA LEU A 197 23.70 -3.05 5.37
C LEU A 197 23.47 -4.51 4.95
N TYR A 198 22.42 -5.16 5.47
CA TYR A 198 22.08 -6.52 5.08
C TYR A 198 21.58 -6.60 3.65
N SER A 199 20.77 -5.63 3.19
CA SER A 199 20.37 -5.53 1.78
C SER A 199 21.57 -5.36 0.85
N ALA A 200 22.57 -4.56 1.24
CA ALA A 200 23.81 -4.40 0.47
C ALA A 200 24.63 -5.71 0.44
N TYR A 201 24.80 -6.35 1.59
CA TYR A 201 25.46 -7.66 1.71
C TYR A 201 24.79 -8.72 0.82
N ILE A 202 23.47 -8.89 0.92
CA ILE A 202 22.73 -9.86 0.12
C ILE A 202 22.80 -9.53 -1.37
N THR A 203 22.72 -8.26 -1.74
CA THR A 203 22.86 -7.84 -3.14
C THR A 203 24.23 -8.25 -3.68
N ALA A 204 25.31 -8.01 -2.93
CA ALA A 204 26.66 -8.42 -3.33
C ALA A 204 26.80 -9.96 -3.35
N LYS A 205 26.33 -10.66 -2.31
CA LYS A 205 26.34 -12.13 -2.23
C LYS A 205 25.69 -12.74 -3.47
N HIS A 206 24.47 -12.31 -3.82
CA HIS A 206 23.72 -12.87 -4.94
C HIS A 206 24.36 -12.50 -6.28
N HIS A 207 24.94 -11.30 -6.42
CA HIS A 207 25.72 -10.94 -7.59
C HIS A 207 26.91 -11.90 -7.81
N PHE A 208 27.67 -12.20 -6.75
CA PHE A 208 28.79 -13.13 -6.85
C PHE A 208 28.35 -14.59 -7.06
N GLN A 209 27.29 -15.04 -6.37
CA GLN A 209 26.72 -16.38 -6.59
C GLN A 209 26.29 -16.55 -8.05
N LYS A 210 25.57 -15.58 -8.62
CA LYS A 210 25.15 -15.61 -10.02
C LYS A 210 26.33 -15.66 -11.00
N LYS A 211 27.41 -14.95 -10.69
CA LYS A 211 28.62 -14.90 -11.52
C LYS A 211 29.45 -16.18 -11.47
N PHE A 212 29.54 -16.83 -10.31
CA PHE A 212 30.50 -17.93 -10.08
C PHE A 212 29.85 -19.31 -9.88
N ASN A 213 28.56 -19.38 -9.54
CA ASN A 213 27.82 -20.63 -9.32
C ASN A 213 26.33 -20.44 -9.67
N LEU A 214 26.05 -20.22 -10.95
CA LEU A 214 24.69 -19.93 -11.43
C LEU A 214 23.71 -21.08 -11.15
N GLU A 215 24.13 -22.34 -11.31
CA GLU A 215 23.25 -23.49 -11.10
C GLU A 215 22.91 -23.67 -9.62
N GLY A 216 23.88 -23.58 -8.71
CA GLY A 216 23.60 -23.58 -7.28
C GLY A 216 22.72 -22.39 -6.85
N TYR A 217 22.89 -21.23 -7.49
CA TYR A 217 22.01 -20.08 -7.27
C TYR A 217 20.55 -20.37 -7.69
N LYS A 218 20.32 -21.00 -8.85
CA LYS A 218 18.98 -21.42 -9.31
C LYS A 218 18.36 -22.47 -8.39
N GLU A 219 19.16 -23.38 -7.87
CA GLU A 219 18.71 -24.38 -6.91
C GLU A 219 18.26 -23.72 -5.60
N GLU A 220 19.08 -22.82 -5.03
CA GLU A 220 18.72 -22.06 -3.82
C GLU A 220 17.41 -21.28 -4.02
N LEU A 221 17.23 -20.66 -5.20
CA LEU A 221 16.02 -19.93 -5.56
C LEU A 221 14.77 -20.81 -5.53
N ALA A 222 14.86 -22.02 -6.04
CA ALA A 222 13.72 -22.93 -6.15
C ALA A 222 13.39 -23.67 -4.85
N THR A 223 14.33 -23.70 -3.88
CA THR A 223 14.24 -24.59 -2.72
C THR A 223 14.31 -23.91 -1.36
N ILE A 224 14.84 -22.68 -1.25
CA ILE A 224 15.01 -21.98 0.04
C ILE A 224 13.92 -20.89 0.21
N PRO A 225 12.87 -21.10 1.02
CA PRO A 225 11.78 -20.13 1.16
C PRO A 225 12.24 -18.77 1.69
N GLN A 226 13.31 -18.75 2.47
CA GLN A 226 13.84 -17.52 3.08
C GLN A 226 14.74 -16.72 2.12
N TRP A 227 14.94 -17.17 0.88
CA TRP A 227 15.78 -16.48 -0.10
C TRP A 227 15.22 -15.11 -0.50
N CYS A 228 13.90 -14.93 -0.53
CA CYS A 228 13.24 -13.68 -0.90
C CYS A 228 13.60 -12.51 0.04
N LYS A 229 14.61 -11.71 -0.34
CA LYS A 229 15.10 -10.56 0.41
C LYS A 229 14.99 -9.26 -0.37
N ILE A 230 14.99 -8.16 0.37
CA ILE A 230 15.10 -6.81 -0.17
C ILE A 230 16.49 -6.60 -0.78
N ARG A 231 16.55 -6.23 -2.06
CA ARG A 231 17.77 -6.09 -2.86
C ARG A 231 17.85 -4.74 -3.58
N TRP A 232 19.08 -4.28 -3.80
CA TRP A 232 19.35 -3.08 -4.58
C TRP A 232 19.50 -3.40 -6.07
N ASN A 233 18.92 -2.56 -6.92
CA ASN A 233 19.24 -2.54 -8.34
C ASN A 233 20.53 -1.71 -8.52
N LEU A 234 21.70 -2.35 -8.48
CA LEU A 234 22.97 -1.63 -8.59
C LEU A 234 23.06 -0.83 -9.89
N GLY A 235 22.55 -1.37 -11.00
CA GLY A 235 22.45 -0.70 -12.29
C GLY A 235 21.71 0.63 -12.19
N ASN A 236 20.45 0.59 -11.74
CA ASN A 236 19.62 1.78 -11.59
C ASN A 236 20.10 2.71 -10.47
N THR A 237 20.77 2.19 -9.45
CA THR A 237 21.19 3.00 -8.30
C THR A 237 22.47 3.77 -8.57
N LEU A 238 23.42 3.20 -9.32
CA LEU A 238 24.73 3.80 -9.51
C LEU A 238 24.87 4.54 -10.84
N PHE A 239 24.10 4.16 -11.87
CA PHE A 239 24.32 4.64 -13.24
C PHE A 239 23.15 5.44 -13.82
N THR A 240 22.21 5.91 -12.98
CA THR A 240 21.09 6.77 -13.43
C THR A 240 21.27 8.22 -12.98
N LYS A 241 20.59 9.14 -13.67
CA LYS A 241 20.53 10.57 -13.29
C LYS A 241 19.95 10.78 -11.88
N ASP A 242 19.16 9.83 -11.38
CA ASP A 242 18.53 9.85 -10.06
C ASP A 242 19.34 9.11 -8.98
N ALA A 243 20.54 8.61 -9.27
CA ALA A 243 21.39 7.84 -8.35
C ALA A 243 21.49 8.45 -6.94
N TRP A 244 21.95 9.71 -6.88
CA TRP A 244 22.10 10.44 -5.62
C TRP A 244 20.77 10.68 -4.88
N LYS A 245 19.68 10.92 -5.61
CA LYS A 245 18.34 11.05 -5.02
C LYS A 245 17.95 9.73 -4.36
N ASN A 246 18.08 8.61 -5.07
CA ASN A 246 17.73 7.28 -4.58
C ASN A 246 18.57 6.88 -3.35
N ILE A 247 19.88 7.13 -3.38
CA ILE A 247 20.78 6.88 -2.24
C ILE A 247 20.37 7.72 -1.02
N LYS A 248 20.08 9.02 -1.21
CA LYS A 248 19.62 9.90 -0.13
C LYS A 248 18.28 9.44 0.46
N LEU A 249 17.34 9.05 -0.38
CA LEU A 249 16.03 8.54 0.06
C LEU A 249 16.19 7.24 0.84
N PHE A 250 17.04 6.34 0.36
CA PHE A 250 17.34 5.10 1.05
C PHE A 250 17.99 5.35 2.43
N ALA A 251 19.03 6.19 2.49
CA ALA A 251 19.69 6.53 3.74
C ALA A 251 18.73 7.16 4.74
N LYS A 252 17.84 8.05 4.28
CA LYS A 252 16.77 8.62 5.11
C LYS A 252 15.82 7.53 5.62
N ASN A 253 15.44 6.58 4.77
CA ASN A 253 14.61 5.44 5.16
C ASN A 253 15.25 4.63 6.29
N GLN A 254 16.53 4.27 6.14
CA GLN A 254 17.27 3.54 7.16
C GLN A 254 17.40 4.33 8.47
N LYS A 255 17.63 5.64 8.39
CA LYS A 255 17.66 6.51 9.58
C LYS A 255 16.33 6.50 10.32
N GLU A 256 15.21 6.58 9.60
CA GLU A 256 13.88 6.54 10.20
C GLU A 256 13.58 5.17 10.78
N ALA A 257 14.01 4.09 10.11
CA ALA A 257 13.93 2.73 10.63
C ALA A 257 14.70 2.52 11.93
N LEU A 258 15.90 3.09 12.03
CA LEU A 258 16.68 3.08 13.28
C LEU A 258 15.97 3.84 14.42
N GLY A 259 15.20 4.89 14.11
CA GLY A 259 14.42 5.61 15.11
C GLY A 259 13.39 4.73 15.82
N ASP A 260 12.90 3.68 15.15
CA ASP A 260 11.89 2.79 15.69
C ASP A 260 12.47 1.38 16.00
N VAL A 261 13.79 1.21 15.96
CA VAL A 261 14.48 -0.09 16.18
C VAL A 261 14.19 -0.67 17.57
N GLY A 262 13.94 0.20 18.55
CA GLY A 262 13.55 -0.17 19.91
C GLY A 262 12.23 -0.94 20.01
N LEU A 263 11.39 -0.90 18.96
CA LEU A 263 10.22 -1.77 18.84
C LEU A 263 10.60 -3.23 18.63
N PHE A 264 11.76 -3.49 18.01
CA PHE A 264 12.17 -4.82 17.58
C PHE A 264 13.38 -5.35 18.33
N ILE A 265 14.14 -4.49 19.01
CA ILE A 265 15.30 -4.86 19.85
C ILE A 265 15.19 -4.10 21.17
N GLU A 266 14.98 -4.84 22.26
CA GLU A 266 14.83 -4.26 23.59
C GLU A 266 16.08 -3.49 24.02
N GLY A 267 15.89 -2.37 24.74
CA GLY A 267 16.99 -1.51 25.20
C GLY A 267 17.64 -0.63 24.13
N THR A 268 17.18 -0.68 22.87
CA THR A 268 17.72 0.15 21.77
C THR A 268 16.77 1.28 21.34
N GLN A 269 15.79 1.62 22.18
CA GLN A 269 14.81 2.67 21.92
C GLN A 269 15.47 4.04 21.77
N TRP A 270 15.28 4.66 20.61
CA TRP A 270 15.70 6.05 20.35
C TRP A 270 14.53 7.03 20.41
N ARG A 271 13.31 6.53 20.29
CA ARG A 271 12.04 7.26 20.36
C ARG A 271 11.15 6.57 21.39
N LYS A 272 10.22 7.36 21.94
CA LYS A 272 9.10 6.79 22.68
C LYS A 272 8.18 6.04 21.71
N ASP A 273 7.44 5.07 22.22
CA ASP A 273 6.56 4.23 21.41
C ASP A 273 5.55 5.09 20.62
N GLU A 274 5.00 6.15 21.22
CA GLU A 274 4.02 7.05 20.58
C GLU A 274 4.62 7.88 19.43
N ASP A 275 5.93 8.07 19.44
CA ASP A 275 6.67 8.80 18.40
C ASP A 275 7.13 7.87 17.25
N THR A 276 6.92 6.56 17.37
CA THR A 276 7.30 5.60 16.33
C THR A 276 6.35 5.63 15.15
N THR A 277 6.85 5.23 13.99
CA THR A 277 6.04 5.07 12.77
C THR A 277 4.98 3.99 12.99
N ALA A 278 5.37 2.85 13.57
CA ALA A 278 4.50 1.70 13.80
C ALA A 278 3.29 2.03 14.67
N TYR A 279 3.48 2.80 15.75
CA TYR A 279 2.39 3.24 16.61
C TYR A 279 1.28 3.95 15.84
N THR A 280 1.66 4.82 14.90
CA THR A 280 0.67 5.54 14.12
C THR A 280 0.10 4.67 13.01
N THR A 281 0.91 3.87 12.30
CA THR A 281 0.47 3.13 11.10
C THR A 281 -0.33 1.87 11.40
N ILE A 282 -0.04 1.14 12.49
CA ILE A 282 -0.83 -0.02 12.94
C ILE A 282 -2.22 0.44 13.35
N ARG A 283 -2.29 1.46 14.22
CA ARG A 283 -3.58 2.07 14.60
C ARG A 283 -4.28 2.71 13.40
N HIS A 284 -3.51 3.22 12.43
CA HIS A 284 -4.07 3.72 11.20
C HIS A 284 -4.75 2.62 10.38
N SER A 285 -4.07 1.49 10.22
CA SER A 285 -4.59 0.31 9.53
C SER A 285 -5.82 -0.29 10.21
N GLY A 286 -5.80 -0.43 11.54
CA GLY A 286 -6.92 -0.99 12.32
C GLY A 286 -8.22 -0.16 12.26
N MET A 287 -8.22 1.02 11.63
CA MET A 287 -9.44 1.78 11.36
C MET A 287 -10.21 1.28 10.13
N SER A 288 -9.58 0.50 9.25
CA SER A 288 -10.17 0.15 7.95
C SER A 288 -11.49 -0.59 8.06
N GLU A 289 -11.59 -1.59 8.93
CA GLU A 289 -12.82 -2.34 9.17
C GLU A 289 -13.97 -1.41 9.56
N LYS A 290 -13.79 -0.60 10.61
CA LYS A 290 -14.80 0.36 11.11
C LYS A 290 -15.25 1.36 10.05
N ILE A 291 -14.35 1.79 9.16
CA ILE A 291 -14.68 2.71 8.07
C ILE A 291 -15.46 1.99 6.98
N VAL A 292 -15.04 0.78 6.61
CA VAL A 292 -15.71 -0.05 5.59
C VAL A 292 -17.13 -0.40 6.02
N GLU A 293 -17.36 -0.70 7.30
CA GLU A 293 -18.69 -0.94 7.87
C GLU A 293 -19.67 0.22 7.69
N GLN A 294 -19.18 1.46 7.50
CA GLN A 294 -20.04 2.61 7.25
C GLN A 294 -20.57 2.66 5.79
N LEU A 295 -20.04 1.84 4.88
CA LEU A 295 -20.46 1.78 3.48
C LEU A 295 -21.70 0.90 3.32
N LYS A 296 -22.88 1.51 3.42
CA LYS A 296 -24.17 0.84 3.25
C LYS A 296 -24.53 0.70 1.76
N GLY A 297 -25.23 -0.38 1.42
CA GLY A 297 -25.71 -0.62 0.06
C GLY A 297 -24.69 -1.25 -0.89
N LEU A 298 -23.62 -1.84 -0.36
CA LEU A 298 -22.71 -2.69 -1.13
C LEU A 298 -23.40 -4.02 -1.46
N GLU A 299 -23.30 -4.47 -2.72
CA GLU A 299 -23.84 -5.77 -3.17
C GLU A 299 -23.05 -6.96 -2.62
N LYS A 300 -21.75 -6.76 -2.36
CA LYS A 300 -20.82 -7.75 -1.81
C LYS A 300 -19.88 -7.08 -0.81
N PRO A 301 -19.38 -7.79 0.21
CA PRO A 301 -18.43 -7.22 1.16
C PRO A 301 -17.13 -6.85 0.46
N VAL A 302 -16.63 -5.64 0.70
CA VAL A 302 -15.36 -5.14 0.15
C VAL A 302 -14.16 -5.44 1.06
N LEU A 303 -14.40 -5.97 2.25
CA LEU A 303 -13.41 -6.54 3.15
C LEU A 303 -13.97 -7.87 3.66
N ILE A 304 -13.28 -8.96 3.35
CA ILE A 304 -13.57 -10.30 3.87
C ILE A 304 -12.66 -10.51 5.06
N THR A 305 -13.22 -10.68 6.24
CA THR A 305 -12.48 -10.90 7.49
C THR A 305 -12.23 -12.39 7.70
N ASN A 306 -11.46 -12.69 8.74
CA ASN A 306 -11.10 -14.05 9.14
C ASN A 306 -12.35 -14.89 9.50
N ASP A 307 -12.54 -16.06 8.88
CA ASP A 307 -13.61 -17.01 9.22
C ASP A 307 -13.13 -18.48 9.20
N ASP A 308 -13.92 -19.41 9.71
CA ASP A 308 -13.50 -20.83 9.82
C ASP A 308 -13.23 -21.51 8.47
N ARG A 309 -13.90 -21.08 7.41
CA ARG A 309 -13.78 -21.62 6.04
C ARG A 309 -12.64 -20.97 5.26
N ALA A 310 -12.27 -19.74 5.58
CA ALA A 310 -11.22 -18.96 4.95
C ALA A 310 -10.51 -18.09 6.00
N LYS A 311 -9.38 -18.61 6.51
CA LYS A 311 -8.63 -17.91 7.56
C LYS A 311 -7.71 -16.87 6.96
N CYS A 312 -7.45 -15.80 7.72
CA CYS A 312 -6.35 -14.89 7.46
C CYS A 312 -5.20 -15.21 8.42
N THR A 313 -4.14 -15.85 7.91
CA THR A 313 -3.09 -16.42 8.75
C THR A 313 -1.71 -15.88 8.39
N TYR A 314 -0.82 -15.79 9.37
CA TYR A 314 0.61 -15.66 9.14
C TYR A 314 1.26 -17.02 9.32
N VAL A 315 2.00 -17.48 8.32
CA VAL A 315 2.74 -18.74 8.38
C VAL A 315 4.23 -18.50 8.38
N GLN A 316 4.92 -19.19 9.30
CA GLN A 316 6.37 -19.23 9.33
C GLN A 316 6.86 -20.51 8.66
N LEU A 317 7.64 -20.34 7.59
CA LEU A 317 8.21 -21.45 6.82
C LEU A 317 9.62 -21.82 7.30
N GLY A 318 9.91 -23.12 7.39
CA GLY A 318 11.28 -23.65 7.57
C GLY A 318 11.78 -23.65 9.02
N SER A 319 13.00 -23.15 9.28
CA SER A 319 13.74 -23.53 10.50
C SER A 319 13.29 -22.84 11.81
N LYS A 320 13.50 -23.54 12.94
CA LYS A 320 13.22 -23.08 14.31
C LYS A 320 13.90 -21.76 14.71
N GLN A 321 14.99 -21.37 14.03
CA GLN A 321 15.69 -20.13 14.34
C GLN A 321 14.89 -18.89 13.92
N GLY A 322 14.17 -18.94 12.80
CA GLY A 322 13.29 -17.85 12.36
C GLY A 322 12.11 -17.62 13.31
N LEU A 323 11.63 -18.70 13.94
CA LEU A 323 10.50 -18.71 14.87
C LEU A 323 10.72 -17.81 16.10
N ALA A 324 11.89 -17.90 16.73
CA ALA A 324 12.20 -17.13 17.94
C ALA A 324 12.18 -15.61 17.66
N TRP A 325 12.72 -15.18 16.53
CA TRP A 325 12.74 -13.76 16.15
C TRP A 325 11.37 -13.20 15.84
N ILE A 326 10.52 -13.96 15.15
CA ILE A 326 9.15 -13.53 14.81
C ILE A 326 8.30 -13.43 16.07
N ASN A 327 8.32 -14.45 16.93
CA ASN A 327 7.58 -14.41 18.19
C ASN A 327 8.02 -13.23 19.06
N SER A 328 9.33 -12.96 19.13
CA SER A 328 9.84 -11.79 19.84
C SER A 328 9.39 -10.48 19.20
N THR A 329 9.28 -10.42 17.88
CA THR A 329 8.82 -9.23 17.15
C THR A 329 7.34 -8.98 17.42
N LEU A 330 6.49 -9.99 17.23
CA LEU A 330 5.04 -9.90 17.42
C LEU A 330 4.69 -9.55 18.87
N LYS A 331 5.31 -10.19 19.86
CA LYS A 331 5.14 -9.85 21.28
C LYS A 331 5.47 -8.37 21.57
N ARG A 332 6.42 -7.78 20.84
CA ARG A 332 6.80 -6.38 21.05
C ARG A 332 5.90 -5.41 20.31
N LEU A 333 5.29 -5.83 19.20
CA LEU A 333 4.29 -5.04 18.47
C LEU A 333 3.04 -4.81 19.32
N ASP A 334 2.72 -5.71 20.26
CA ASP A 334 1.66 -5.53 21.25
C ASP A 334 1.78 -4.19 22.01
N ARG A 335 3.00 -3.73 22.33
CA ARG A 335 3.22 -2.44 23.01
C ARG A 335 2.66 -1.23 22.27
N VAL A 336 2.62 -1.30 20.93
CA VAL A 336 2.14 -0.20 20.06
C VAL A 336 0.78 -0.48 19.44
N GLY A 337 0.51 -1.74 19.10
CA GLY A 337 -0.72 -2.19 18.46
C GLY A 337 -1.82 -2.55 19.44
N GLY A 338 -1.48 -3.03 20.65
CA GLY A 338 -2.41 -3.68 21.58
C GLY A 338 -3.28 -4.71 20.87
N ASP A 339 -4.57 -4.66 21.15
CA ASP A 339 -5.60 -5.52 20.53
C ASP A 339 -5.53 -5.54 18.99
N ALA A 340 -5.02 -4.49 18.36
CA ALA A 340 -4.94 -4.39 16.89
C ALA A 340 -3.99 -5.43 16.25
N VAL A 341 -3.12 -6.06 17.04
CA VAL A 341 -2.18 -7.08 16.60
C VAL A 341 -2.29 -8.37 17.41
N GLU A 342 -3.43 -8.56 18.10
CA GLU A 342 -3.72 -9.80 18.82
C GLU A 342 -3.76 -10.99 17.86
N PHE A 343 -3.20 -12.12 18.29
CA PHE A 343 -3.14 -13.34 17.49
C PHE A 343 -3.30 -14.59 18.33
N PHE A 344 -3.84 -15.63 17.69
CA PHE A 344 -3.89 -16.99 18.19
C PHE A 344 -2.82 -17.83 17.51
N LYS A 345 -2.21 -18.76 18.24
CA LYS A 345 -1.22 -19.69 17.70
C LYS A 345 -1.87 -21.06 17.54
N ASN A 346 -1.91 -21.56 16.32
CA ASN A 346 -2.44 -22.89 16.05
C ASN A 346 -1.46 -23.97 16.52
N SER A 347 -2.02 -25.03 17.08
CA SER A 347 -1.35 -26.28 17.37
C SER A 347 -0.93 -27.01 16.10
N LYS A 348 -0.08 -28.03 16.26
CA LYS A 348 0.35 -28.86 15.14
C LYS A 348 -0.84 -29.57 14.47
N ASP A 349 -1.76 -30.10 15.28
CA ASP A 349 -2.92 -30.84 14.80
C ASP A 349 -3.89 -29.93 14.06
N GLU A 350 -4.09 -28.69 14.51
CA GLU A 350 -4.90 -27.68 13.79
C GLU A 350 -4.30 -27.35 12.43
N ILE A 351 -2.96 -27.16 12.35
CA ILE A 351 -2.24 -26.90 11.10
C ILE A 351 -2.43 -28.07 10.11
N GLU A 352 -2.28 -29.31 10.59
CA GLU A 352 -2.45 -30.51 9.76
C GLU A 352 -3.89 -30.73 9.34
N SER A 353 -4.86 -30.52 10.24
CA SER A 353 -6.30 -30.67 9.93
C SER A 353 -6.77 -29.67 8.87
N ARG A 354 -6.09 -28.52 8.76
CA ARG A 354 -6.35 -27.51 7.73
C ARG A 354 -5.68 -27.82 6.39
N GLY A 355 -4.86 -28.88 6.35
CA GLY A 355 -4.22 -29.43 5.15
C GLY A 355 -2.78 -28.98 4.91
N TYR A 356 -2.16 -28.26 5.86
CA TYR A 356 -0.78 -27.80 5.73
C TYR A 356 0.25 -28.86 6.16
N PRO A 357 1.42 -28.93 5.48
CA PRO A 357 2.57 -29.71 5.98
C PRO A 357 3.16 -29.07 7.24
N SER A 358 2.93 -29.65 8.42
CA SER A 358 3.40 -29.10 9.71
C SER A 358 4.92 -29.15 9.92
N ASP A 359 5.62 -29.98 9.15
CA ASP A 359 7.07 -30.04 9.08
C ASP A 359 7.66 -28.84 8.30
N PHE A 360 6.92 -28.32 7.33
CA PHE A 360 7.28 -27.13 6.57
C PHE A 360 6.72 -25.84 7.20
N VAL A 361 5.47 -25.88 7.68
CA VAL A 361 4.77 -24.80 8.39
C VAL A 361 4.98 -24.98 9.89
N VAL A 362 6.10 -24.46 10.39
CA VAL A 362 6.50 -24.64 11.80
C VAL A 362 5.70 -23.77 12.78
N GLN A 363 4.98 -22.78 12.27
CA GLN A 363 4.00 -22.00 13.04
C GLN A 363 2.98 -21.38 12.09
N GLN A 364 1.72 -21.40 12.52
CA GLN A 364 0.63 -20.64 11.95
C GLN A 364 0.03 -19.76 13.04
N LEU A 365 -0.21 -18.50 12.70
CA LEU A 365 -0.84 -17.52 13.57
C LEU A 365 -2.11 -16.99 12.91
N GLU A 366 -3.20 -16.95 13.66
CA GLU A 366 -4.47 -16.37 13.22
C GLU A 366 -4.63 -14.99 13.84
N PHE A 367 -4.95 -14.00 13.00
CA PHE A 367 -5.20 -12.64 13.46
C PHE A 367 -6.67 -12.31 13.18
N PRO A 368 -7.52 -12.16 14.21
CA PRO A 368 -8.96 -11.93 14.03
C PRO A 368 -9.27 -10.67 13.21
N GLN A 369 -8.48 -9.62 13.40
CA GLN A 369 -8.66 -8.33 12.73
C GLN A 369 -8.05 -8.29 11.32
N HIS A 370 -7.46 -9.39 10.85
CA HIS A 370 -7.00 -9.45 9.48
C HIS A 370 -8.14 -9.79 8.52
N GLY A 371 -7.91 -9.41 7.28
CA GLY A 371 -8.83 -9.71 6.21
C GLY A 371 -8.17 -9.58 4.85
N TYR A 372 -9.03 -9.49 3.85
CA TYR A 372 -8.67 -9.41 2.47
C TYR A 372 -9.68 -8.55 1.70
N PHE A 373 -9.18 -7.64 0.87
CA PHE A 373 -9.97 -6.87 -0.09
C PHE A 373 -10.10 -7.67 -1.38
N PRO A 374 -11.29 -8.22 -1.70
CA PRO A 374 -11.47 -9.11 -2.83
C PRO A 374 -11.25 -8.42 -4.19
N PRO A 375 -10.98 -9.21 -5.27
CA PRO A 375 -10.81 -8.70 -6.63
C PRO A 375 -11.88 -7.71 -7.09
N TYR A 376 -13.13 -7.99 -6.72
CA TYR A 376 -14.29 -7.18 -7.11
C TYR A 376 -14.48 -5.91 -6.28
N ALA A 377 -13.73 -5.70 -5.19
CA ALA A 377 -13.93 -4.57 -4.27
C ALA A 377 -13.94 -3.19 -4.95
N PRO A 378 -13.04 -2.87 -5.90
CA PRO A 378 -13.12 -1.62 -6.66
C PRO A 378 -14.46 -1.44 -7.38
N ASN A 379 -14.94 -2.48 -8.06
CA ASN A 379 -16.18 -2.43 -8.83
C ASN A 379 -17.38 -2.26 -7.90
N ALA A 380 -17.37 -2.91 -6.73
CA ALA A 380 -18.43 -2.72 -5.73
C ALA A 380 -18.47 -1.27 -5.19
N LEU A 381 -17.32 -0.65 -4.92
CA LEU A 381 -17.25 0.75 -4.50
C LEU A 381 -17.70 1.70 -5.61
N GLU A 382 -17.31 1.45 -6.86
CA GLU A 382 -17.73 2.24 -8.02
C GLU A 382 -19.22 2.13 -8.29
N ASN A 383 -19.79 0.92 -8.19
CA ASN A 383 -21.22 0.69 -8.32
C ASN A 383 -21.98 1.42 -7.20
N LEU A 384 -21.44 1.45 -5.98
CA LEU A 384 -22.02 2.28 -4.91
C LEU A 384 -22.03 3.77 -5.30
N VAL A 385 -20.94 4.31 -5.86
CA VAL A 385 -20.92 5.70 -6.34
C VAL A 385 -21.97 5.93 -7.43
N LYS A 386 -22.04 5.04 -8.44
CA LYS A 386 -23.00 5.13 -9.55
C LYS A 386 -24.45 5.06 -9.08
N THR A 387 -24.79 4.08 -8.25
CA THR A 387 -26.16 3.87 -7.74
C THR A 387 -26.65 5.01 -6.86
N LYS A 388 -25.76 5.72 -6.19
CA LYS A 388 -26.08 6.96 -5.46
C LYS A 388 -26.22 8.19 -6.37
N GLY A 389 -25.89 8.08 -7.66
CA GLY A 389 -26.01 9.15 -8.65
C GLY A 389 -24.70 9.90 -8.96
N GLY A 390 -23.56 9.40 -8.47
CA GLY A 390 -22.24 9.94 -8.80
C GLY A 390 -21.70 9.46 -10.13
N ASN A 391 -20.64 10.11 -10.61
CA ASN A 391 -20.01 9.82 -11.89
C ASN A 391 -18.76 8.96 -11.68
N VAL A 392 -18.65 7.87 -12.44
CA VAL A 392 -17.44 7.03 -12.50
C VAL A 392 -16.97 6.98 -13.95
N ARG A 393 -15.68 7.22 -14.18
CA ARG A 393 -15.05 7.20 -15.50
C ARG A 393 -13.78 6.34 -15.48
N ASP A 394 -13.79 5.30 -16.29
CA ASP A 394 -12.63 4.49 -16.64
C ASP A 394 -11.84 5.10 -17.80
N ASP A 395 -10.62 4.60 -18.01
CA ASP A 395 -9.70 5.05 -19.06
C ASP A 395 -9.48 6.57 -19.09
N MET A 396 -9.54 7.23 -17.94
CA MET A 396 -9.31 8.67 -17.77
C MET A 396 -8.02 8.92 -17.02
N ARG A 397 -7.02 9.48 -17.73
CA ARG A 397 -5.75 9.89 -17.12
C ARG A 397 -5.77 11.37 -16.81
N LEU A 398 -5.49 11.73 -15.56
CA LEU A 398 -5.25 13.12 -15.17
C LEU A 398 -3.91 13.60 -15.75
N GLU A 399 -3.93 14.71 -16.49
CA GLU A 399 -2.71 15.31 -17.08
C GLU A 399 -2.38 16.67 -16.45
N LYS A 400 -3.40 17.49 -16.17
CA LYS A 400 -3.18 18.87 -15.68
C LYS A 400 -4.15 19.27 -14.59
N LEU A 401 -3.66 20.10 -13.68
CA LEU A 401 -4.44 20.88 -12.72
C LEU A 401 -4.26 22.36 -13.04
N PHE A 402 -5.38 23.03 -13.31
CA PHE A 402 -5.38 24.48 -13.49
C PHE A 402 -5.72 25.14 -12.17
N VAL A 403 -4.91 26.14 -11.80
CA VAL A 403 -5.05 26.85 -10.54
C VAL A 403 -5.26 28.35 -10.72
N MET A 404 -5.93 28.95 -9.74
CA MET A 404 -6.06 30.38 -9.57
C MET A 404 -5.62 30.77 -8.15
N PRO A 405 -5.25 32.04 -7.91
CA PRO A 405 -4.99 32.53 -6.56
C PRO A 405 -6.20 32.30 -5.64
N SER A 406 -5.97 31.82 -4.42
CA SER A 406 -7.06 31.61 -3.45
C SER A 406 -7.51 32.91 -2.78
N ASN A 407 -6.67 33.94 -2.81
CA ASN A 407 -6.91 35.22 -2.17
C ASN A 407 -6.27 36.35 -2.97
N GLN A 408 -6.53 37.59 -2.54
CA GLN A 408 -6.03 38.81 -3.18
C GLN A 408 -4.51 39.01 -2.97
N GLU A 409 -3.90 38.32 -2.02
CA GLU A 409 -2.47 38.42 -1.73
C GLU A 409 -1.62 37.50 -2.63
N TYR A 410 -2.27 36.63 -3.42
CA TYR A 410 -1.60 35.66 -4.31
C TYR A 410 -0.62 34.74 -3.57
N ASP A 411 -0.81 34.58 -2.26
CA ASP A 411 0.09 33.80 -1.43
C ASP A 411 -0.26 32.31 -1.43
N ASP A 412 -1.42 31.94 -1.98
CA ASP A 412 -1.93 30.58 -2.09
C ASP A 412 -2.74 30.35 -3.38
N VAL A 413 -3.01 29.09 -3.71
CA VAL A 413 -3.75 28.70 -4.92
C VAL A 413 -4.86 27.68 -4.66
N THR A 414 -5.89 27.73 -5.51
CA THR A 414 -7.03 26.80 -5.56
C THR A 414 -7.07 26.14 -6.93
N VAL A 415 -7.26 24.83 -6.99
CA VAL A 415 -7.54 24.12 -8.25
C VAL A 415 -8.98 24.39 -8.64
N ASN A 416 -9.18 25.00 -9.80
CA ASN A 416 -10.53 25.32 -10.29
C ASN A 416 -10.94 24.46 -11.49
N LYS A 417 -9.98 23.87 -12.22
CA LYS A 417 -10.24 22.92 -13.31
C LYS A 417 -9.19 21.81 -13.32
N ALA A 418 -9.58 20.62 -13.78
CA ALA A 418 -8.68 19.50 -14.03
C ALA A 418 -8.85 19.01 -15.47
N GLN A 419 -7.73 18.73 -16.15
CA GLN A 419 -7.73 18.15 -17.48
C GLN A 419 -7.45 16.65 -17.41
N PHE A 420 -8.35 15.88 -18.00
CA PHE A 420 -8.19 14.45 -18.21
C PHE A 420 -7.99 14.16 -19.69
N ARG A 421 -7.24 13.10 -20.00
CA ARG A 421 -7.21 12.49 -21.32
C ARG A 421 -7.93 11.16 -21.26
N ASN A 422 -8.89 10.98 -22.15
CA ASN A 422 -9.47 9.67 -22.41
C ASN A 422 -8.45 8.82 -23.18
N LEU A 423 -8.05 7.68 -22.60
CA LEU A 423 -7.01 6.82 -23.14
C LEU A 423 -7.50 5.99 -24.34
N THR A 424 -8.82 5.84 -24.48
CA THR A 424 -9.46 5.12 -25.59
C THR A 424 -9.62 6.02 -26.82
N THR A 425 -10.05 7.26 -26.65
CA THR A 425 -10.28 8.20 -27.76
C THR A 425 -9.14 9.18 -28.00
N GLY A 426 -8.20 9.29 -27.05
CA GLY A 426 -7.12 10.29 -27.06
C GLY A 426 -7.56 11.73 -26.76
N GLN A 427 -8.88 11.98 -26.65
CA GLN A 427 -9.44 13.33 -26.47
C GLN A 427 -9.23 13.84 -25.04
N ALA A 428 -9.00 15.15 -24.92
CA ALA A 428 -8.92 15.83 -23.64
C ALA A 428 -10.29 16.33 -23.18
N GLU A 429 -10.54 16.25 -21.87
CA GLU A 429 -11.75 16.73 -21.22
C GLU A 429 -11.37 17.60 -20.01
N ILE A 430 -12.01 18.75 -19.87
CA ILE A 430 -11.78 19.67 -18.75
C ILE A 430 -12.99 19.65 -17.82
N VAL A 431 -12.74 19.40 -16.54
CA VAL A 431 -13.75 19.28 -15.49
C VAL A 431 -13.58 20.42 -14.49
N PRO A 432 -14.64 21.16 -14.12
CA PRO A 432 -14.58 22.16 -13.06
C PRO A 432 -14.45 21.48 -11.69
N VAL A 433 -13.59 22.03 -10.82
CA VAL A 433 -13.19 21.38 -9.56
C VAL A 433 -13.65 22.19 -8.36
N LYS A 434 -14.38 21.53 -7.45
CA LYS A 434 -14.66 21.99 -6.08
C LYS A 434 -13.56 21.52 -5.12
N SER A 435 -13.23 20.23 -5.16
CA SER A 435 -12.09 19.65 -4.46
C SER A 435 -11.49 18.51 -5.27
N ILE A 436 -10.21 18.21 -5.08
CA ILE A 436 -9.56 17.08 -5.74
C ILE A 436 -8.71 16.25 -4.77
N SER A 437 -8.98 14.94 -4.74
CA SER A 437 -8.18 13.95 -4.02
C SER A 437 -7.52 13.00 -5.01
N MET A 438 -6.23 12.73 -4.84
CA MET A 438 -5.43 11.95 -5.78
C MET A 438 -4.70 10.80 -5.06
N SER A 439 -4.77 9.59 -5.61
CA SER A 439 -4.05 8.41 -5.11
C SER A 439 -3.41 7.65 -6.28
N LEU A 440 -2.45 8.27 -6.97
CA LEU A 440 -1.96 7.77 -8.26
C LEU A 440 -0.86 6.69 -8.18
N GLY A 441 -0.36 6.37 -6.97
CA GLY A 441 0.53 5.24 -6.74
C GLY A 441 1.76 5.19 -7.69
N PRO A 442 2.10 4.03 -8.28
CA PRO A 442 3.19 3.89 -9.26
C PRO A 442 2.82 4.43 -10.66
N SER A 443 1.55 4.75 -10.93
CA SER A 443 1.09 5.29 -12.22
C SER A 443 1.43 6.77 -12.39
N MET A 444 2.04 7.43 -11.40
CA MET A 444 2.56 8.78 -11.55
C MET A 444 4.03 8.88 -11.12
N LYS A 445 4.83 9.51 -11.97
CA LYS A 445 6.25 9.76 -11.79
C LYS A 445 6.52 11.14 -11.17
N SER A 446 5.74 12.15 -11.56
CA SER A 446 5.91 13.51 -11.05
C SER A 446 4.59 14.26 -10.95
N LEU A 447 4.53 15.12 -9.94
CA LEU A 447 3.56 16.21 -9.84
C LEU A 447 4.38 17.49 -9.96
N SER A 448 4.28 18.21 -11.07
CA SER A 448 5.24 19.26 -11.41
C SER A 448 4.62 20.63 -11.59
N VAL A 449 5.36 21.67 -11.24
CA VAL A 449 5.00 23.08 -11.45
C VAL A 449 6.24 23.80 -11.99
N ASP A 450 6.17 24.40 -13.19
CA ASP A 450 7.32 24.97 -13.92
C ASP A 450 8.56 24.04 -13.92
N GLY A 451 8.34 22.75 -14.21
CA GLY A 451 9.40 21.73 -14.24
C GLY A 451 9.93 21.28 -12.87
N LYS A 452 9.50 21.90 -11.76
CA LYS A 452 9.84 21.47 -10.40
C LYS A 452 8.89 20.36 -9.92
N ASN A 453 9.42 19.17 -9.67
CA ASN A 453 8.66 18.05 -9.11
C ASN A 453 8.39 18.28 -7.60
N LEU A 454 7.16 18.10 -7.17
CA LEU A 454 6.72 18.17 -5.76
C LEU A 454 6.87 16.81 -5.05
N LEU A 455 7.05 15.71 -5.78
CA LEU A 455 7.21 14.34 -5.24
C LEU A 455 8.67 13.98 -4.97
N ASN A 456 9.34 14.78 -4.15
CA ASN A 456 10.78 14.63 -3.92
C ASN A 456 11.15 13.52 -2.91
N HIS A 457 10.15 12.86 -2.33
CA HIS A 457 10.34 11.88 -1.26
C HIS A 457 10.00 10.43 -1.62
N THR A 458 9.95 10.09 -2.92
CA THR A 458 9.63 8.73 -3.38
C THR A 458 10.63 8.15 -4.38
N MET A 459 10.73 6.82 -4.38
CA MET A 459 11.45 5.99 -5.37
C MET A 459 10.59 4.77 -5.73
N TYR A 460 10.90 4.07 -6.83
CA TYR A 460 10.19 2.85 -7.19
C TYR A 460 10.73 1.63 -6.44
N ALA A 461 9.83 0.71 -6.08
CA ALA A 461 10.18 -0.64 -5.64
C ALA A 461 9.28 -1.65 -6.36
N SER A 462 9.74 -2.88 -6.56
CA SER A 462 8.97 -3.94 -7.22
C SER A 462 9.08 -5.27 -6.49
N GLY A 463 7.96 -5.97 -6.40
CA GLY A 463 7.89 -7.41 -6.18
C GLY A 463 7.41 -8.13 -7.44
N ALA A 464 7.38 -9.46 -7.40
CA ALA A 464 6.74 -10.28 -8.43
C ALA A 464 5.34 -10.71 -7.96
N SER A 465 4.37 -10.68 -8.87
CA SER A 465 3.02 -11.20 -8.67
C SER A 465 2.76 -12.34 -9.64
N THR A 466 2.34 -13.49 -9.12
CA THR A 466 2.04 -14.69 -9.87
C THR A 466 0.60 -15.12 -9.61
N VAL A 467 -0.21 -15.17 -10.66
CA VAL A 467 -1.56 -15.76 -10.62
C VAL A 467 -1.47 -17.19 -11.12
N PHE A 468 -2.06 -18.12 -10.38
CA PHE A 468 -2.04 -19.55 -10.69
C PHE A 468 -3.38 -20.21 -10.36
N MET A 469 -3.66 -21.31 -11.05
CA MET A 469 -4.80 -22.18 -10.79
C MET A 469 -4.34 -23.44 -10.07
N VAL A 470 -5.18 -23.94 -9.17
CA VAL A 470 -5.07 -25.28 -8.58
C VAL A 470 -6.35 -26.03 -8.95
N LYS A 471 -6.21 -27.15 -9.65
CA LYS A 471 -7.30 -28.06 -10.03
C LYS A 471 -7.25 -29.27 -9.10
N VAL A 472 -8.33 -29.51 -8.37
CA VAL A 472 -8.44 -30.59 -7.38
C VAL A 472 -9.54 -31.56 -7.81
N ASP A 473 -9.20 -32.85 -7.98
CA ASP A 473 -10.18 -33.92 -8.22
C ASP A 473 -10.92 -34.22 -6.90
N GLU A 474 -12.22 -33.89 -6.85
CA GLU A 474 -13.03 -34.03 -5.63
C GLU A 474 -13.31 -35.50 -5.28
N SER A 475 -13.01 -36.44 -6.17
CA SER A 475 -13.11 -37.88 -5.87
C SER A 475 -11.88 -38.44 -5.15
N ILE A 476 -10.78 -37.69 -5.11
CA ILE A 476 -9.49 -38.12 -4.55
C ILE A 476 -9.15 -37.33 -3.28
N VAL A 477 -9.38 -36.02 -3.28
CA VAL A 477 -8.93 -35.12 -2.21
C VAL A 477 -10.11 -34.73 -1.32
N ASP A 478 -9.95 -34.90 0.00
CA ASP A 478 -10.96 -34.54 0.98
C ASP A 478 -11.14 -33.02 1.13
N GLN A 479 -12.36 -32.58 1.40
CA GLN A 479 -12.70 -31.17 1.59
C GLN A 479 -11.89 -30.47 2.70
N SER A 480 -11.54 -31.19 3.77
CA SER A 480 -10.72 -30.65 4.87
C SER A 480 -9.32 -30.25 4.39
N GLN A 481 -8.73 -31.04 3.49
CA GLN A 481 -7.41 -30.75 2.90
C GLN A 481 -7.42 -29.57 1.93
N MET A 482 -8.60 -29.17 1.44
CA MET A 482 -8.77 -28.04 0.54
C MET A 482 -8.86 -26.69 1.28
N LEU A 483 -9.06 -26.68 2.61
CA LEU A 483 -9.21 -25.44 3.39
C LEU A 483 -8.01 -24.51 3.24
N LYS A 484 -6.79 -25.05 3.17
CA LYS A 484 -5.56 -24.28 2.91
C LYS A 484 -5.61 -23.40 1.64
N PHE A 485 -6.40 -23.80 0.63
CA PHE A 485 -6.55 -23.01 -0.61
C PHE A 485 -7.55 -21.87 -0.48
N ARG A 486 -8.35 -21.86 0.58
CA ARG A 486 -9.29 -20.78 0.91
C ARG A 486 -8.66 -19.71 1.78
N ASP A 487 -7.58 -20.04 2.47
CA ASP A 487 -6.88 -19.14 3.37
C ASP A 487 -6.16 -18.02 2.62
N ASN A 488 -6.16 -16.84 3.24
CA ASN A 488 -5.29 -15.74 2.91
C ASN A 488 -4.05 -15.85 3.81
N ILE A 489 -2.89 -15.97 3.18
CA ILE A 489 -1.66 -16.39 3.85
C ILE A 489 -0.65 -15.25 3.76
N ASP A 490 -0.21 -14.80 4.92
CA ASP A 490 0.91 -13.92 5.09
C ASP A 490 2.18 -14.70 5.42
N MET A 491 3.29 -14.23 4.90
CA MET A 491 4.63 -14.74 5.15
C MET A 491 5.61 -13.59 5.10
N LYS A 492 6.80 -13.82 5.62
CA LYS A 492 7.90 -12.85 5.49
C LYS A 492 8.18 -12.48 4.02
N ASN A 493 7.84 -11.25 3.63
CA ASN A 493 7.98 -10.67 2.29
C ASN A 493 7.15 -11.35 1.18
N ASN A 494 6.21 -12.24 1.52
CA ASN A 494 5.40 -12.99 0.56
C ASN A 494 3.95 -13.07 1.05
N HIS A 495 2.98 -12.95 0.16
CA HIS A 495 1.55 -13.01 0.49
C HIS A 495 0.85 -13.90 -0.54
N ILE A 496 -0.07 -14.75 -0.10
CA ILE A 496 -0.94 -15.55 -0.98
C ILE A 496 -2.38 -15.21 -0.66
N VAL A 497 -3.15 -14.89 -1.69
CA VAL A 497 -4.55 -14.52 -1.55
C VAL A 497 -5.40 -15.27 -2.55
N ARG A 498 -6.61 -15.65 -2.15
CA ARG A 498 -7.58 -16.30 -3.04
C ARG A 498 -8.28 -15.23 -3.88
N LEU A 499 -8.33 -15.47 -5.19
CA LEU A 499 -9.07 -14.63 -6.14
C LEU A 499 -10.45 -15.20 -6.45
N GLY A 500 -10.61 -16.53 -6.40
CA GLY A 500 -11.89 -17.19 -6.60
C GLY A 500 -11.81 -18.71 -6.51
N GLU A 501 -12.97 -19.34 -6.46
CA GLU A 501 -13.17 -20.78 -6.39
C GLU A 501 -14.38 -21.16 -7.26
N ARG A 502 -14.30 -22.26 -8.02
CA ARG A 502 -15.44 -22.77 -8.83
C ARG A 502 -15.35 -24.28 -8.99
N VAL A 503 -16.49 -24.97 -9.01
CA VAL A 503 -16.56 -26.38 -9.44
C VAL A 503 -16.75 -26.44 -10.96
N VAL A 504 -15.92 -27.23 -11.63
CA VAL A 504 -16.00 -27.55 -13.05
C VAL A 504 -16.37 -29.01 -13.19
N LYS A 505 -17.54 -29.29 -13.76
CA LYS A 505 -18.01 -30.63 -14.08
C LYS A 505 -17.60 -30.98 -15.50
N ASP A 506 -16.93 -32.11 -15.64
CA ASP A 506 -16.59 -32.69 -16.93
C ASP A 506 -17.79 -33.47 -17.45
N ALA A 507 -18.43 -32.94 -18.50
CA ALA A 507 -19.64 -33.49 -19.08
C ALA A 507 -19.45 -34.92 -19.62
N ASP A 508 -18.24 -35.23 -20.11
CA ASP A 508 -17.97 -36.49 -20.80
C ASP A 508 -17.61 -37.62 -19.81
N SER A 509 -16.92 -37.27 -18.71
CA SER A 509 -16.49 -38.25 -17.70
C SER A 509 -17.35 -38.28 -16.42
N GLY A 510 -18.19 -37.26 -16.21
CA GLY A 510 -18.96 -37.05 -14.98
C GLY A 510 -18.10 -36.62 -13.78
N LYS A 511 -16.79 -36.45 -13.95
CA LYS A 511 -15.88 -36.02 -12.89
C LYS A 511 -16.12 -34.55 -12.52
N SER A 512 -15.93 -34.25 -11.23
CA SER A 512 -16.00 -32.87 -10.73
C SER A 512 -14.62 -32.43 -10.24
N TYR A 513 -14.18 -31.28 -10.73
CA TYR A 513 -12.94 -30.65 -10.35
C TYR A 513 -13.22 -29.34 -9.62
N ARG A 514 -12.67 -29.16 -8.43
CA ARG A 514 -12.67 -27.86 -7.76
C ARG A 514 -11.45 -27.06 -8.19
N ILE A 515 -11.69 -25.90 -8.78
CA ILE A 515 -10.64 -25.00 -9.25
C ILE A 515 -10.52 -23.81 -8.30
N PHE A 516 -9.33 -23.61 -7.75
CA PHE A 516 -8.97 -22.42 -6.99
C PHE A 516 -8.09 -21.51 -7.84
N VAL A 517 -8.35 -20.21 -7.80
CA VAL A 517 -7.46 -19.19 -8.37
C VAL A 517 -6.82 -18.44 -7.22
N LEU A 518 -5.49 -18.42 -7.22
CA LEU A 518 -4.68 -17.82 -6.17
C LEU A 518 -3.70 -16.82 -6.79
N GLN A 519 -3.36 -15.80 -6.03
CA GLN A 519 -2.29 -14.88 -6.35
C GLN A 519 -1.25 -14.91 -5.25
N VAL A 520 -0.01 -15.25 -5.61
CA VAL A 520 1.14 -15.04 -4.73
C VAL A 520 1.86 -13.76 -5.14
N THR A 521 2.26 -12.95 -4.17
CA THR A 521 3.05 -11.75 -4.39
C THR A 521 4.20 -11.69 -3.39
N GLY A 522 5.40 -11.32 -3.83
CA GLY A 522 6.47 -11.05 -2.88
C GLY A 522 7.77 -10.53 -3.49
N GLY A 523 8.74 -10.31 -2.60
CA GLY A 523 10.04 -9.74 -2.91
C GLY A 523 10.13 -8.23 -2.78
N GLY A 524 11.33 -7.70 -2.99
CA GLY A 524 11.59 -6.27 -2.93
C GLY A 524 12.86 -5.92 -3.67
N HIS A 525 12.72 -5.23 -4.80
CA HIS A 525 13.84 -4.72 -5.58
C HIS A 525 13.68 -3.22 -5.79
N PHE A 526 14.71 -2.43 -5.47
CA PHE A 526 14.65 -0.97 -5.55
C PHE A 526 16.02 -0.37 -5.91
N PRO A 527 16.09 0.81 -6.54
CA PRO A 527 15.00 1.50 -7.21
C PRO A 527 14.67 0.79 -8.54
N ALA A 528 13.52 0.13 -8.59
CA ALA A 528 13.10 -0.63 -9.77
C ALA A 528 11.58 -0.69 -9.84
N ARG A 529 11.05 -0.52 -11.05
CA ARG A 529 9.63 -0.69 -11.36
C ARG A 529 9.33 -2.11 -11.86
N HIS A 530 10.33 -2.78 -12.41
CA HIS A 530 10.22 -4.14 -12.94
C HIS A 530 10.75 -5.15 -11.94
N ALA A 531 10.12 -6.32 -11.88
CA ALA A 531 10.47 -7.37 -10.95
C ALA A 531 11.63 -8.21 -11.46
N HIS A 532 12.40 -8.78 -10.53
CA HIS A 532 13.38 -9.82 -10.83
C HIS A 532 12.67 -11.16 -11.04
N ALA A 533 13.12 -11.93 -12.03
CA ALA A 533 12.61 -13.28 -12.27
C ALA A 533 12.87 -14.20 -11.06
N GLU A 534 13.96 -13.96 -10.33
CA GLU A 534 14.29 -14.67 -9.10
C GLU A 534 13.23 -14.53 -8.00
N ALA A 535 12.62 -13.35 -7.87
CA ALA A 535 11.58 -13.13 -6.89
C ALA A 535 10.36 -14.01 -7.22
N ALA A 536 9.96 -14.07 -8.50
CA ALA A 536 8.85 -14.91 -8.95
C ALA A 536 9.12 -16.40 -8.76
N ILE A 537 10.33 -16.87 -9.09
CA ILE A 537 10.72 -18.27 -8.88
C ILE A 537 10.69 -18.62 -7.39
N ASN A 538 11.26 -17.78 -6.54
CA ASN A 538 11.34 -18.11 -5.11
C ASN A 538 9.99 -18.05 -4.40
N THR A 539 9.19 -17.02 -4.66
CA THR A 539 7.85 -16.91 -4.06
C THR A 539 6.97 -18.06 -4.49
N PHE A 540 7.10 -18.53 -5.74
CA PHE A 540 6.26 -19.61 -6.25
C PHE A 540 6.82 -21.01 -5.94
N LYS A 541 8.02 -21.36 -6.43
CA LYS A 541 8.57 -22.72 -6.30
C LYS A 541 8.96 -23.07 -4.86
N ALA A 542 9.71 -22.19 -4.19
CA ALA A 542 10.23 -22.49 -2.85
C ALA A 542 9.18 -22.29 -1.76
N CYS A 543 8.23 -21.37 -1.93
CA CYS A 543 7.20 -21.10 -0.93
C CYS A 543 5.88 -21.78 -1.31
N THR A 544 5.21 -21.32 -2.37
CA THR A 544 3.85 -21.77 -2.73
C THR A 544 3.76 -23.26 -3.06
N CYS A 545 4.63 -23.79 -3.92
CA CYS A 545 4.56 -25.20 -4.32
C CYS A 545 4.80 -26.14 -3.13
N GLN A 546 5.70 -25.78 -2.23
CA GLN A 546 5.99 -26.57 -1.02
C GLN A 546 4.83 -26.48 -0.01
N LEU A 547 4.34 -25.26 0.25
CA LEU A 547 3.25 -25.00 1.19
C LEU A 547 1.98 -25.78 0.84
N PHE A 548 1.68 -25.88 -0.45
CA PHE A 548 0.49 -26.54 -0.96
C PHE A 548 0.73 -27.96 -1.50
N LYS A 549 1.96 -28.48 -1.41
CA LYS A 549 2.34 -29.79 -1.96
C LYS A 549 1.94 -29.96 -3.43
N LEU A 550 2.27 -28.97 -4.26
CA LEU A 550 1.88 -28.92 -5.68
C LEU A 550 2.87 -29.63 -6.61
N ASP A 551 4.11 -29.83 -6.17
CA ASP A 551 5.17 -30.41 -7.00
C ASP A 551 6.22 -31.15 -6.15
N GLY A 552 7.06 -31.94 -6.82
CA GLY A 552 8.10 -32.74 -6.16
C GLY A 552 7.58 -34.10 -5.67
N LYS A 553 8.36 -34.74 -4.80
CA LYS A 553 8.08 -36.09 -4.29
C LYS A 553 6.88 -36.15 -3.36
N ASP A 554 6.56 -35.03 -2.70
CA ASP A 554 5.47 -34.93 -1.75
C ASP A 554 4.20 -34.33 -2.37
N ALA A 555 4.11 -34.27 -3.70
CA ALA A 555 2.95 -33.76 -4.41
C ALA A 555 1.70 -34.57 -4.04
N THR A 556 0.60 -33.88 -3.74
CA THR A 556 -0.66 -34.55 -3.37
C THR A 556 -1.33 -35.12 -4.62
N GLU A 557 -1.65 -36.42 -4.60
CA GLU A 557 -2.41 -37.06 -5.68
C GLU A 557 -3.78 -36.37 -5.87
N GLY A 558 -4.24 -36.27 -7.11
CA GLY A 558 -5.49 -35.57 -7.44
C GLY A 558 -5.39 -34.04 -7.48
N ILE A 559 -4.19 -33.46 -7.27
CA ILE A 559 -3.96 -32.02 -7.40
C ILE A 559 -3.06 -31.71 -8.62
N GLU A 560 -3.56 -30.85 -9.49
CA GLU A 560 -2.82 -30.25 -10.60
C GLU A 560 -2.72 -28.73 -10.42
N TYR A 561 -1.69 -28.09 -10.99
CA TYR A 561 -1.59 -26.64 -10.98
C TYR A 561 -1.04 -26.07 -12.29
N GLU A 562 -1.42 -24.83 -12.59
CA GLU A 562 -0.93 -24.08 -13.76
C GLU A 562 -0.64 -22.63 -13.39
N VAL A 563 0.45 -22.07 -13.94
CA VAL A 563 0.77 -20.65 -13.76
C VAL A 563 0.12 -19.87 -14.90
N VAL A 564 -0.84 -19.01 -14.57
CA VAL A 564 -1.62 -18.25 -15.55
C VAL A 564 -0.85 -17.02 -16.01
N GLN A 565 -0.30 -16.26 -15.06
CA GLN A 565 0.38 -15.01 -15.35
C GLN A 565 1.43 -14.67 -14.30
N VAL A 566 2.57 -14.12 -14.74
CA VAL A 566 3.57 -13.48 -13.87
C VAL A 566 3.82 -12.05 -14.33
N ARG A 567 3.77 -11.08 -13.40
CA ARG A 567 4.01 -9.66 -13.69
C ARG A 567 4.74 -8.95 -12.55
N SER A 568 5.26 -7.76 -12.83
CA SER A 568 5.76 -6.86 -11.79
C SER A 568 4.60 -6.25 -11.01
N CYS A 569 4.78 -6.06 -9.70
CA CYS A 569 3.88 -5.32 -8.86
C CYS A 569 4.57 -4.08 -8.29
N ALA A 570 4.83 -3.12 -9.18
CA ALA A 570 5.58 -1.93 -8.82
C ALA A 570 4.82 -1.10 -7.78
N ARG A 571 5.58 -0.45 -6.91
CA ARG A 571 5.11 0.45 -5.86
C ARG A 571 5.96 1.71 -5.87
N SER A 572 5.35 2.81 -5.44
CA SER A 572 6.05 4.04 -5.09
C SER A 572 6.30 4.02 -3.59
N VAL A 573 7.56 4.03 -3.14
CA VAL A 573 7.94 3.94 -1.73
C VAL A 573 8.52 5.26 -1.23
N GLY A 574 7.96 5.76 -0.13
CA GLY A 574 8.41 7.00 0.49
C GLY A 574 9.72 6.87 1.28
N SER A 575 10.31 8.00 1.66
CA SER A 575 11.51 8.06 2.53
C SER A 575 11.34 7.50 3.94
N GLN A 576 10.11 7.16 4.36
CA GLN A 576 9.80 6.45 5.61
C GLN A 576 9.15 5.08 5.32
N ASN A 577 9.00 4.73 4.04
CA ASN A 577 8.27 3.57 3.52
C ASN A 577 6.85 3.43 4.11
N VAL A 578 6.21 4.60 4.28
CA VAL A 578 4.82 4.81 4.67
C VAL A 578 4.18 5.81 3.70
N PHE A 579 2.86 5.92 3.74
CA PHE A 579 2.16 6.91 2.94
C PHE A 579 2.67 8.34 3.21
N ARG A 580 2.62 9.17 2.18
CA ARG A 580 2.95 10.61 2.20
C ARG A 580 1.77 11.38 1.68
N LEU A 581 1.55 12.56 2.24
CA LEU A 581 0.51 13.49 1.80
C LEU A 581 1.15 14.73 1.20
N ASN A 582 0.77 15.11 -0.01
CA ASN A 582 1.08 16.39 -0.61
C ASN A 582 -0.20 17.21 -0.72
N LEU A 583 -0.15 18.49 -0.34
CA LEU A 583 -1.30 19.40 -0.32
C LEU A 583 -0.98 20.61 -1.22
N PRO A 584 -0.94 20.43 -2.55
CA PRO A 584 -0.38 21.42 -3.47
C PRO A 584 -1.24 22.70 -3.60
N ALA A 585 -2.51 22.66 -3.21
CA ALA A 585 -3.45 23.76 -3.27
C ALA A 585 -4.44 23.68 -2.10
N THR A 586 -5.22 24.73 -1.87
CA THR A 586 -6.20 24.83 -0.78
C THR A 586 -7.26 23.73 -0.79
N ASN A 587 -7.62 23.24 -1.98
CA ASN A 587 -8.65 22.22 -2.20
C ASN A 587 -8.10 20.94 -2.89
N ALA A 588 -6.78 20.73 -2.85
CA ALA A 588 -6.14 19.57 -3.47
C ALA A 588 -5.31 18.77 -2.47
N ALA A 589 -5.53 17.46 -2.43
CA ALA A 589 -4.74 16.53 -1.64
C ALA A 589 -4.30 15.34 -2.47
N MET A 590 -3.09 14.87 -2.19
CA MET A 590 -2.51 13.74 -2.86
C MET A 590 -1.87 12.79 -1.85
N LEU A 591 -2.22 11.52 -1.95
CA LEU A 591 -1.56 10.41 -1.28
C LEU A 591 -0.55 9.74 -2.23
N TYR A 592 0.68 9.52 -1.76
CA TYR A 592 1.72 8.81 -2.50
C TYR A 592 2.70 8.06 -1.57
N GLY A 593 3.67 7.31 -2.12
CA GLY A 593 4.70 6.66 -1.32
C GLY A 593 4.25 5.46 -0.48
N ILE A 594 3.06 4.92 -0.74
CA ILE A 594 2.33 3.94 0.10
C ILE A 594 2.92 2.52 0.04
N GLY A 595 3.99 2.30 -0.72
CA GLY A 595 4.46 0.96 -1.08
C GLY A 595 4.88 0.02 0.07
N GLY A 596 5.00 0.50 1.29
CA GLY A 596 5.43 -0.30 2.44
C GLY A 596 4.34 -0.87 3.35
N ILE A 597 3.10 -0.36 3.28
CA ILE A 597 2.02 -0.68 4.26
C ILE A 597 0.82 -1.40 3.58
N GLY A 598 0.79 -1.47 2.24
CA GLY A 598 -0.26 -2.18 1.50
C GLY A 598 -1.62 -1.44 1.46
N ILE A 599 -2.70 -2.13 1.03
CA ILE A 599 -4.05 -1.55 0.90
C ILE A 599 -4.74 -1.36 2.26
N THR A 600 -4.17 -1.96 3.31
CA THR A 600 -4.70 -1.98 4.68
C THR A 600 -4.96 -0.61 5.30
N THR A 601 -4.43 0.46 4.70
CA THR A 601 -4.59 1.86 5.13
C THR A 601 -5.45 2.70 4.18
N MET A 602 -6.04 2.14 3.13
CA MET A 602 -6.64 2.97 2.07
C MET A 602 -7.94 3.66 2.49
N ALA A 603 -8.82 2.95 3.18
CA ALA A 603 -10.02 3.54 3.77
C ALA A 603 -9.68 4.69 4.76
N PRO A 604 -8.76 4.51 5.73
CA PRO A 604 -8.38 5.60 6.63
C PRO A 604 -7.57 6.70 5.95
N ASN A 605 -6.77 6.40 4.92
CA ASN A 605 -6.12 7.42 4.10
C ASN A 605 -7.15 8.29 3.34
N ALA A 606 -8.29 7.72 2.91
CA ALA A 606 -9.37 8.47 2.28
C ALA A 606 -9.90 9.56 3.21
N LEU A 607 -10.20 9.19 4.46
CA LEU A 607 -10.64 10.14 5.49
C LEU A 607 -9.53 11.13 5.87
N LEU A 608 -8.28 10.68 5.96
CA LEU A 608 -7.16 11.56 6.31
C LEU A 608 -6.92 12.63 5.23
N MET A 609 -7.03 12.29 3.95
CA MET A 609 -6.99 13.28 2.86
C MET A 609 -8.11 14.31 3.01
N ARG A 610 -9.32 13.89 3.38
CA ARG A 610 -10.47 14.80 3.60
C ARG A 610 -10.24 15.72 4.81
N ALA A 611 -9.74 15.17 5.91
CA ALA A 611 -9.37 15.95 7.09
C ALA A 611 -8.28 16.98 6.77
N ALA A 612 -7.21 16.57 6.06
CA ALA A 612 -6.12 17.44 5.66
C ALA A 612 -6.56 18.53 4.68
N LEU A 613 -7.47 18.23 3.75
CA LEU A 613 -8.10 19.22 2.87
C LEU A 613 -8.85 20.29 3.66
N THR A 614 -9.63 19.89 4.67
CA THR A 614 -10.36 20.85 5.52
C THR A 614 -9.40 21.79 6.25
N GLU A 615 -8.33 21.27 6.85
CA GLU A 615 -7.33 22.12 7.52
C GLU A 615 -6.57 23.01 6.51
N ARG A 616 -6.28 22.50 5.31
CA ARG A 616 -5.61 23.27 4.26
C ARG A 616 -6.48 24.38 3.69
N ALA A 617 -7.79 24.15 3.57
CA ALA A 617 -8.78 25.13 3.14
C ALA A 617 -8.95 26.25 4.18
N LYS A 618 -8.95 25.92 5.48
CA LYS A 618 -8.96 26.93 6.55
C LYS A 618 -7.75 27.86 6.45
N LEU A 619 -6.56 27.30 6.24
CA LEU A 619 -5.31 28.07 6.09
C LEU A 619 -5.27 28.94 4.83
N GLY A 620 -5.96 28.52 3.77
CA GLY A 620 -6.10 29.29 2.54
C GLY A 620 -7.13 30.41 2.61
N ASN A 621 -8.01 30.41 3.63
CA ASN A 621 -9.10 31.35 3.75
C ASN A 621 -8.69 32.59 4.59
N PRO A 622 -8.51 33.77 3.97
CA PRO A 622 -8.08 34.97 4.69
C PRO A 622 -9.11 35.51 5.69
N GLN A 623 -10.37 35.04 5.62
CA GLN A 623 -11.43 35.44 6.56
C GLN A 623 -11.38 34.66 7.87
N LEU A 624 -10.59 33.58 7.95
CA LEU A 624 -10.38 32.82 9.17
C LEU A 624 -9.05 33.24 9.79
N GLU A 625 -9.02 33.50 11.09
CA GLU A 625 -7.77 33.75 11.85
C GLU A 625 -6.93 32.47 12.05
N TYR A 626 -6.91 31.58 11.06
CA TYR A 626 -6.32 30.26 11.17
C TYR A 626 -4.86 30.28 10.71
N LYS A 627 -3.94 30.04 11.65
CA LYS A 627 -2.50 30.26 11.46
C LYS A 627 -1.74 28.99 11.04
N PRO A 628 -0.56 29.11 10.39
CA PRO A 628 0.30 27.97 10.08
C PRO A 628 0.66 27.10 11.30
N GLU A 629 0.78 27.70 12.47
CA GLU A 629 1.06 27.02 13.73
C GLU A 629 -0.11 26.13 14.17
N GLU A 630 -1.34 26.61 14.02
CA GLU A 630 -2.57 25.85 14.31
C GLU A 630 -2.72 24.67 13.35
N TYR A 631 -2.49 24.92 12.04
CA TYR A 631 -2.43 23.89 11.02
C TYR A 631 -1.44 22.77 11.37
N LYS A 632 -0.21 23.15 11.73
CA LYS A 632 0.80 22.20 12.13
C LYS A 632 0.42 21.47 13.41
N ASN A 633 -0.16 22.16 14.40
CA ASN A 633 -0.58 21.56 15.66
C ASN A 633 -1.67 20.52 15.45
N ASN A 634 -2.71 20.85 14.67
CA ASN A 634 -3.82 19.94 14.39
C ASN A 634 -3.34 18.68 13.66
N LEU A 635 -2.42 18.80 12.70
CA LEU A 635 -1.78 17.65 12.07
C LEU A 635 -0.87 16.84 13.01
N SER A 636 -0.18 17.51 13.93
CA SER A 636 0.75 16.86 14.87
C SER A 636 0.03 16.13 16.01
N GLN A 637 -1.17 16.58 16.36
CA GLN A 637 -2.01 15.99 17.39
C GLN A 637 -3.15 15.13 16.83
N GLY A 638 -3.31 15.12 15.50
CA GLY A 638 -4.43 14.46 14.83
C GLY A 638 -5.78 15.02 15.26
N GLN A 639 -5.84 16.31 15.61
CA GLN A 639 -7.01 17.01 16.11
C GLN A 639 -7.77 17.65 14.94
N PHE A 640 -8.67 16.89 14.34
CA PHE A 640 -9.52 17.37 13.26
C PHE A 640 -10.91 17.64 13.80
N ALA A 641 -11.28 18.93 13.87
CA ALA A 641 -12.58 19.35 14.41
C ALA A 641 -13.77 18.82 13.59
N GLN A 642 -13.59 18.72 12.27
CA GLN A 642 -14.57 18.17 11.35
C GLN A 642 -13.85 17.38 10.26
N ILE A 643 -14.37 16.19 9.96
CA ILE A 643 -13.92 15.37 8.84
C ILE A 643 -15.14 15.21 7.93
N PRO A 644 -15.14 15.79 6.71
CA PRO A 644 -16.25 15.64 5.79
C PRO A 644 -16.64 14.18 5.60
N TYR A 645 -17.95 13.91 5.59
CA TYR A 645 -18.54 12.58 5.37
C TYR A 645 -18.30 11.56 6.49
N TRP A 646 -17.76 12.01 7.62
CA TRP A 646 -17.53 11.19 8.81
C TRP A 646 -18.26 11.79 10.00
N ASN A 647 -19.31 11.12 10.44
CA ASN A 647 -20.18 11.55 11.56
C ASN A 647 -19.86 10.85 12.89
N LYS A 648 -18.76 10.09 12.95
CA LYS A 648 -18.28 9.47 14.18
C LYS A 648 -17.18 10.31 14.81
N GLU A 649 -16.73 9.89 15.97
CA GLU A 649 -15.58 10.51 16.64
C GLU A 649 -14.35 10.56 15.71
N ASN A 650 -13.54 11.60 15.87
CA ASN A 650 -12.31 11.78 15.12
C ASN A 650 -11.37 10.59 15.37
N PRO A 651 -11.15 9.72 14.35
CA PRO A 651 -10.47 8.46 14.56
C PRO A 651 -8.94 8.65 14.53
N PHE A 652 -8.46 9.87 14.29
CA PHE A 652 -7.05 10.25 14.19
C PHE A 652 -6.48 10.88 15.46
N SER A 653 -7.31 11.13 16.47
CA SER A 653 -6.94 11.83 17.70
C SER A 653 -5.70 11.24 18.38
N GLY A 654 -4.79 12.12 18.83
CA GLY A 654 -3.60 11.75 19.59
C GLY A 654 -2.44 11.18 18.75
N ARG A 655 -2.42 11.45 17.44
CA ARG A 655 -1.41 10.90 16.53
C ARG A 655 -0.77 11.96 15.64
N ASN A 656 0.53 11.82 15.41
CA ASN A 656 1.31 12.78 14.64
C ASN A 656 1.30 12.43 13.14
N TYR A 657 0.38 13.05 12.39
CA TYR A 657 0.33 12.97 10.93
C TYR A 657 1.21 14.01 10.24
N ALA A 658 1.61 15.07 10.94
CA ALA A 658 2.47 16.12 10.39
C ALA A 658 3.79 15.58 9.83
N ARG A 659 4.36 14.53 10.42
CA ARG A 659 5.59 13.88 9.90
C ARG A 659 5.44 13.30 8.49
N TRP A 660 4.22 13.03 8.03
CA TRP A 660 3.93 12.40 6.72
C TRP A 660 3.37 13.35 5.68
N VAL A 661 3.04 14.57 6.09
CA VAL A 661 2.64 15.64 5.18
C VAL A 661 3.92 16.32 4.65
N ASP A 662 3.98 16.54 3.35
CA ASP A 662 5.04 17.32 2.74
C ASP A 662 4.85 18.79 3.07
N HIS A 663 5.97 19.46 3.35
CA HIS A 663 5.99 20.91 3.48
C HIS A 663 5.04 21.47 4.56
N VAL A 664 4.87 20.76 5.68
CA VAL A 664 4.04 21.21 6.81
C VAL A 664 4.38 22.62 7.30
N ASN A 665 5.67 22.95 7.36
CA ASN A 665 6.13 24.28 7.80
C ASN A 665 6.01 25.34 6.68
N GLN A 666 5.72 24.95 5.44
CA GLN A 666 5.58 25.83 4.27
C GLN A 666 4.50 25.31 3.33
N PRO A 667 3.22 25.30 3.75
CA PRO A 667 2.14 24.61 3.03
C PRO A 667 1.70 25.30 1.72
N LYS A 668 2.11 26.55 1.49
CA LYS A 668 1.76 27.36 0.31
C LYS A 668 2.87 27.37 -0.75
N GLN A 669 3.15 26.21 -1.37
CA GLN A 669 4.35 26.05 -2.21
C GLN A 669 4.19 26.36 -3.68
N VAL A 670 2.98 26.20 -4.21
CA VAL A 670 2.71 26.40 -5.63
C VAL A 670 2.60 27.88 -5.98
N ALA A 671 1.94 28.66 -5.11
CA ALA A 671 1.70 30.07 -5.37
C ALA A 671 2.97 30.89 -5.61
N PRO A 672 4.06 30.76 -4.82
CA PRO A 672 5.29 31.53 -5.07
C PRO A 672 6.00 31.17 -6.39
N ILE A 673 5.77 29.96 -6.92
CA ILE A 673 6.35 29.52 -8.20
C ILE A 673 5.52 30.09 -9.35
N LEU A 674 4.20 29.95 -9.27
CA LEU A 674 3.30 30.42 -10.29
C LEU A 674 2.99 31.91 -10.20
N TYR A 675 3.20 32.61 -9.10
CA TYR A 675 2.89 34.03 -8.95
C TYR A 675 4.04 34.77 -8.26
N PRO A 676 5.26 34.73 -8.82
CA PRO A 676 6.46 35.32 -8.19
C PRO A 676 6.36 36.86 -8.07
N SER A 677 5.47 37.46 -8.86
CA SER A 677 5.24 38.90 -8.96
C SER A 677 4.05 39.38 -8.15
N ALA A 678 3.52 38.58 -7.20
CA ALA A 678 2.50 39.05 -6.27
C ALA A 678 2.91 40.46 -5.81
N PRO A 679 2.06 41.48 -5.99
CA PRO A 679 2.44 42.84 -5.62
C PRO A 679 2.86 42.73 -4.17
N LYS A 680 4.13 42.98 -3.90
CA LYS A 680 4.51 43.36 -2.55
C LYS A 680 3.63 44.58 -2.32
N LEU A 681 2.51 44.39 -1.62
CA LEU A 681 1.75 45.50 -1.06
C LEU A 681 2.86 46.39 -0.49
N PRO A 682 2.99 47.65 -0.95
CA PRO A 682 3.98 48.53 -0.38
C PRO A 682 3.75 48.38 1.11
N GLN A 683 4.77 47.87 1.82
CA GLN A 683 4.68 47.76 3.26
C GLN A 683 4.38 49.19 3.67
N PHE A 684 3.10 49.48 3.96
CA PHE A 684 2.71 50.75 4.52
C PHE A 684 3.60 50.84 5.74
N ALA A 685 4.49 51.82 5.70
CA ALA A 685 5.49 52.07 6.71
C ALA A 685 4.77 52.55 7.97
N TYR A 686 4.01 51.66 8.60
CA TYR A 686 3.29 51.85 9.84
C TYR A 686 3.78 50.77 10.81
N ALA A 687 5.06 50.84 11.15
CA ALA A 687 5.66 50.35 12.41
C ALA A 687 7.19 50.40 12.37
N LYS A 688 7.80 51.53 12.01
CA LYS A 688 9.22 51.81 12.32
C LYS A 688 9.45 53.30 12.57
N GLN A 689 8.62 53.90 13.39
CA GLN A 689 9.01 55.10 14.11
C GLN A 689 8.91 54.82 15.60
N TYR A 690 10.08 54.93 16.24
CA TYR A 690 10.35 54.94 17.68
C TYR A 690 10.32 53.60 18.44
N SER A 691 11.44 52.87 18.32
CA SER A 691 12.03 52.22 19.48
C SER A 691 13.54 52.52 19.49
N MET A 692 13.92 53.62 20.15
CA MET A 692 15.31 53.96 20.49
C MET A 692 16.03 52.81 21.20
N VAL A 693 15.29 51.91 21.85
CA VAL A 693 15.80 50.73 22.57
C VAL A 693 16.51 49.75 21.62
N SER A 694 16.00 49.58 20.40
CA SER A 694 16.59 48.64 19.43
C SER A 694 17.88 49.14 18.76
N GLN A 695 18.05 50.47 18.67
CA GLN A 695 19.29 51.09 18.18
C GLN A 695 20.35 51.16 19.29
N MET A 696 19.96 51.44 20.55
CA MET A 696 20.88 51.37 21.69
C MET A 696 21.37 49.95 21.97
N ALA A 697 20.54 48.92 21.84
CA ALA A 697 20.95 47.52 22.00
C ALA A 697 21.98 47.06 20.93
N ARG A 698 21.92 47.63 19.72
CA ARG A 698 22.91 47.36 18.65
C ARG A 698 24.22 48.12 18.86
N LEU A 699 24.19 49.30 19.48
CA LEU A 699 25.41 50.00 19.91
C LEU A 699 26.11 49.25 21.06
N PHE A 700 25.36 48.73 22.04
CA PHE A 700 25.90 47.98 23.18
C PHE A 700 26.49 46.62 22.82
N ASN A 701 25.97 45.93 21.78
CA ASN A 701 26.54 44.65 21.34
C ASN A 701 27.75 44.81 20.40
N LYS A 702 27.94 45.96 19.74
CA LYS A 702 29.12 46.24 18.93
C LYS A 702 30.36 46.67 19.73
N THR A 703 30.20 47.05 21.00
CA THR A 703 31.33 47.41 21.89
C THR A 703 31.86 46.25 22.73
N LYS A 704 31.19 45.08 22.74
CA LYS A 704 31.66 43.86 23.43
C LYS A 704 33.05 43.34 23.00
N PRO A 705 33.50 43.46 21.74
CA PRO A 705 34.86 43.08 21.37
C PRO A 705 35.93 44.03 21.94
N TYR A 706 35.61 45.31 22.09
CA TYR A 706 36.53 46.33 22.61
C TYR A 706 36.70 46.25 24.14
N MET A 707 35.66 45.85 24.88
CA MET A 707 35.74 45.61 26.33
C MET A 707 36.58 44.37 26.70
N LYS A 708 36.73 43.40 25.78
CA LYS A 708 37.58 42.21 25.97
C LYS A 708 39.07 42.51 25.74
N LEU A 709 39.38 43.55 24.95
CA LEU A 709 40.75 44.05 24.74
C LEU A 709 41.19 44.95 25.91
N LEU A 710 40.30 45.82 26.42
CA LEU A 710 40.56 46.66 27.60
C LEU A 710 40.78 45.86 28.89
N ARG A 711 40.09 44.73 29.08
CA ARG A 711 40.35 43.81 30.22
C ARG A 711 41.67 43.05 30.13
N LYS A 712 42.27 42.92 28.94
CA LYS A 712 43.60 42.31 28.77
C LYS A 712 44.74 43.32 28.90
N CYS A 713 44.49 44.60 28.61
CA CYS A 713 45.48 45.66 28.82
C CYS A 713 45.56 46.15 30.28
N LEU A 714 44.48 45.99 31.07
CA LEU A 714 44.44 46.40 32.49
C LEU A 714 44.95 45.33 33.48
N SER A 715 45.48 44.20 33.01
CA SER A 715 46.11 43.17 33.87
C SER A 715 47.65 43.20 33.84
N TRP A 716 48.26 44.28 33.35
CA TRP A 716 49.72 44.47 33.25
C TRP A 716 50.18 45.80 33.89
N SER A 717 49.67 46.12 35.08
CA SER A 717 50.16 47.24 35.90
C SER A 717 49.99 46.95 37.40
N CYS A 718 50.75 45.96 37.88
CA CYS A 718 51.15 45.82 39.28
C CYS A 718 52.58 45.24 39.27
N LEU A 719 53.51 46.11 38.86
CA LEU A 719 54.80 46.36 39.48
C LEU A 719 55.18 47.80 39.15
#